data_AF-D1Q0S8-F1
#
_entry.id   AF-D1Q0S8-F1
#
_cell.length_a   1.000
_cell.length_b   1.000
_cell.length_c   1.000
_cell.angle_alpha   90.00
_cell.angle_beta   90.00
_cell.angle_gamma   90.00
#
_symmetry.space_group_name_H-M   'P 1'
#
loop_
_entity.id
_entity.type
_entity.pdbx_description
1 polymer ?
#
loop_
_entity_poly.entity_id
_entity_poly.type
_entity_poly.pdbx_seq_one_letter_code
_entity_poly.pdbx_strand_id
1 'polypeptide(L)'
;MKAMICAVMAALSSAAMAQNPIISGQFTADPTARVFNGKVYVYPSHDIPSPIEKLKDWFCMADYHVFSSSNLTDWEDHGVIVSQDRVPWVQDGSYTMWAPDCVHKDGKYYFYFPATPKGVEKGFGVGVAVADRPEGPFTPMWRPIAGINGIDPCVLIDHDGQAYIYWAGNGLRMAKLKPNMTELDSEPKLIEGLPEGFKEGPFAFERNGKYYLTFPWVREKNGTETLAYAMADRATGPFTFKGIIMDESPTKCWTNHHSIVEYQGQWYLFYHHNDYSPKFDKNRSVRIDSLNFNADGTIQKVIPTLRGVGITKARTRIQIDRYSSLQGKGIQVEYLDTKDYFKGWKTVFARSKTSLTYNTVDFGQERVEQITVRAKSSKGGTLVVRADGAQGRVMAKVRIPKSNQWINVSTAVADAPLGIHNLHVSLQKGADVQVDWLGFDALPWEKGAFETGRYRNLFVEMGYKAEDVNRKLNKIFHDVFYGKNKVYFEVGDSMGYVSDIKNRDVRTEGMSYGMMAAVQFNKKDIFDRLWRWGKKYMQHQDGSYKGYFAWSCKTDGTRNSQGAASDGELYFVTSLIFASNRWGNDTGIDYLKEAQNILDCSMQKVGMDQMAPLINLEHQLINFTPSRHGNTFTDPSYHLPAFYEVWAKWANDGRSEFWKECARKSREFLHTCINERTGLNPDYCNFDGSLMKTGNIIGDAFRYDSWRVPMNIALDYSWACKDKEWQQQYANTFQNFLYSQGIDTFVDQYNVDGTTVTDTLRAGNAPKALRHSIGLIGTSAAASLVSTHVKGREFVHKFWNARHEPDAEGFFDAYYDGLLRLFAFMHLSGNYRIIEPRNQ
;
A
#
# COMPACT_ATOMS: atom_id res chain seq x y z
N MET A 1 -17.91 -6.06 55.07
CA MET A 1 -18.23 -6.81 53.84
C MET A 1 -17.88 -5.94 52.62
N LYS A 2 -16.60 -5.88 52.24
CA LYS A 2 -16.11 -5.36 50.95
C LYS A 2 -14.79 -6.09 50.70
N ALA A 3 -14.85 -7.15 49.89
CA ALA A 3 -13.68 -7.92 49.51
C ALA A 3 -12.96 -7.18 48.37
N MET A 4 -11.71 -6.83 48.63
CA MET A 4 -10.80 -6.20 47.68
C MET A 4 -10.15 -7.32 46.86
N ILE A 5 -10.57 -7.47 45.61
CA ILE A 5 -9.97 -8.42 44.67
C ILE A 5 -8.76 -7.74 44.04
N CYS A 6 -7.56 -8.11 44.49
CA CYS A 6 -6.31 -7.85 43.78
C CYS A 6 -6.26 -8.78 42.55
N ALA A 7 -6.52 -8.24 41.37
CA ALA A 7 -6.23 -8.92 40.11
C ALA A 7 -4.71 -8.91 39.88
N VAL A 8 -4.08 -10.07 40.06
CA VAL A 8 -2.71 -10.32 39.60
C VAL A 8 -2.76 -10.40 38.07
N MET A 9 -2.36 -9.32 37.39
CA MET A 9 -2.01 -9.37 35.97
C MET A 9 -0.73 -10.20 35.84
N ALA A 10 -0.89 -11.50 35.58
CA ALA A 10 0.19 -12.28 35.01
C ALA A 10 0.41 -11.75 33.59
N ALA A 11 1.46 -10.95 33.41
CA ALA A 11 1.98 -10.61 32.09
C ALA A 11 2.51 -11.91 31.45
N LEU A 12 1.62 -12.62 30.77
CA LEU A 12 2.02 -13.58 29.75
C LEU A 12 2.66 -12.74 28.64
N SER A 13 3.98 -12.65 28.67
CA SER A 13 4.79 -12.20 27.53
C SER A 13 4.46 -13.12 26.35
N SER A 14 3.47 -12.74 25.56
CA SER A 14 3.22 -13.33 24.25
C SER A 14 4.43 -12.98 23.41
N ALA A 15 5.34 -13.95 23.19
CA ALA A 15 6.39 -13.81 22.20
C ALA A 15 5.72 -13.45 20.87
N ALA A 16 5.88 -12.21 20.43
CA ALA A 16 5.39 -11.76 19.14
C ALA A 16 6.15 -12.52 18.05
N MET A 17 5.45 -13.10 17.05
CA MET A 17 6.01 -13.96 15.98
C MET A 17 5.57 -13.60 14.48
N ALA A 18 6.41 -13.08 13.55
CA ALA A 18 6.23 -12.54 12.14
C ALA A 18 7.38 -12.83 11.17
N GLN A 19 7.08 -13.04 9.90
CA GLN A 19 7.88 -13.78 8.94
C GLN A 19 9.28 -13.22 8.65
N ASN A 20 10.33 -14.05 8.81
CA ASN A 20 11.72 -13.72 8.44
C ASN A 20 12.10 -14.34 7.07
N PRO A 21 12.67 -13.58 6.13
CA PRO A 21 12.96 -12.15 6.20
C PRO A 21 11.70 -11.28 6.04
N ILE A 22 11.75 -10.05 6.59
CA ILE A 22 10.58 -9.14 6.65
C ILE A 22 10.37 -8.32 5.38
N ILE A 23 11.39 -8.18 4.53
CA ILE A 23 11.32 -7.49 3.23
C ILE A 23 11.52 -8.52 2.12
N SER A 24 10.53 -8.68 1.24
CA SER A 24 10.52 -9.73 0.20
C SER A 24 10.64 -9.20 -1.24
N GLY A 25 10.94 -7.92 -1.42
CA GLY A 25 10.98 -7.25 -2.74
C GLY A 25 12.37 -6.86 -3.22
N GLN A 26 13.36 -6.82 -2.32
CA GLN A 26 14.73 -6.39 -2.60
C GLN A 26 15.66 -6.91 -1.51
N PHE A 27 16.98 -6.88 -1.76
CA PHE A 27 17.95 -7.20 -0.71
C PHE A 27 18.06 -6.03 0.25
N THR A 28 18.12 -6.33 1.54
CA THR A 28 18.15 -5.34 2.61
C THR A 28 19.14 -5.81 3.66
N ALA A 29 20.02 -4.93 4.07
CA ALA A 29 21.04 -5.25 5.03
C ALA A 29 21.18 -4.17 6.09
N ASP A 30 22.03 -4.44 7.08
CA ASP A 30 22.39 -3.50 8.13
C ASP A 30 21.21 -2.68 8.68
N PRO A 31 20.15 -3.35 9.19
CA PRO A 31 18.90 -2.68 9.50
C PRO A 31 19.03 -1.81 10.74
N THR A 32 18.74 -0.51 10.59
CA THR A 32 18.49 0.37 11.73
C THR A 32 17.01 0.60 11.93
N ALA A 33 16.46 0.04 13.00
CA ALA A 33 15.06 0.17 13.39
C ALA A 33 14.86 1.28 14.42
N ARG A 34 13.86 2.13 14.20
CA ARG A 34 13.47 3.24 15.09
C ARG A 34 11.95 3.31 15.20
N VAL A 35 11.43 3.81 16.31
CA VAL A 35 9.99 4.09 16.45
C VAL A 35 9.73 5.57 16.30
N PHE A 36 9.01 5.93 15.25
CA PHE A 36 8.60 7.30 14.96
C PHE A 36 7.10 7.32 14.70
N ASN A 37 6.40 8.33 15.19
CA ASN A 37 4.97 8.54 14.92
C ASN A 37 4.10 7.28 15.18
N GLY A 38 4.44 6.50 16.21
CA GLY A 38 3.71 5.27 16.58
C GLY A 38 3.90 4.08 15.64
N LYS A 39 4.84 4.14 14.68
CA LYS A 39 5.21 3.04 13.78
C LYS A 39 6.68 2.68 13.94
N VAL A 40 7.03 1.45 13.57
CA VAL A 40 8.44 1.07 13.37
C VAL A 40 8.87 1.49 11.98
N TYR A 41 10.00 2.18 11.88
CA TYR A 41 10.72 2.48 10.66
C TYR A 41 12.02 1.69 10.63
N VAL A 42 12.34 1.04 9.51
CA VAL A 42 13.60 0.32 9.29
C VAL A 42 14.33 1.00 8.15
N TYR A 43 15.56 1.42 8.45
CA TYR A 43 16.51 2.04 7.54
C TYR A 43 17.64 1.05 7.25
N PRO A 44 17.47 0.15 6.27
CA PRO A 44 18.55 -0.76 5.87
C PRO A 44 19.46 -0.10 4.84
N SER A 45 20.68 -0.59 4.72
CA SER A 45 21.44 -0.47 3.48
C SER A 45 20.81 -1.35 2.38
N HIS A 46 20.96 -0.95 1.12
CA HIS A 46 20.41 -1.68 -0.03
C HIS A 46 21.51 -2.43 -0.78
N ASP A 47 21.69 -3.71 -0.47
CA ASP A 47 22.59 -4.58 -1.23
C ASP A 47 22.05 -4.77 -2.66
N ILE A 48 22.92 -4.76 -3.66
CA ILE A 48 22.57 -5.07 -5.05
C ILE A 48 23.58 -6.05 -5.67
N PRO A 49 23.16 -6.87 -6.65
CA PRO A 49 24.11 -7.53 -7.54
C PRO A 49 25.02 -6.48 -8.20
N SER A 50 26.33 -6.60 -7.99
CA SER A 50 27.25 -5.57 -8.44
C SER A 50 27.26 -5.40 -9.96
N PRO A 51 27.10 -4.17 -10.48
CA PRO A 51 27.32 -3.86 -11.89
C PRO A 51 28.81 -3.72 -12.23
N ILE A 52 29.70 -3.74 -11.22
CA ILE A 52 31.15 -3.61 -11.38
C ILE A 52 31.84 -4.97 -11.18
N GLU A 53 32.68 -5.37 -12.13
CA GLU A 53 33.39 -6.66 -12.13
C GLU A 53 34.15 -6.94 -10.82
N LYS A 54 34.98 -5.98 -10.37
CA LYS A 54 35.78 -6.13 -9.13
C LYS A 54 34.97 -6.24 -7.84
N LEU A 55 33.67 -5.92 -7.89
CA LEU A 55 32.76 -5.96 -6.73
C LEU A 55 31.74 -7.10 -6.84
N LYS A 56 31.80 -7.96 -7.87
CA LYS A 56 30.86 -9.09 -8.03
C LYS A 56 30.87 -10.08 -6.86
N ASP A 57 32.03 -10.23 -6.23
CA ASP A 57 32.21 -11.12 -5.06
C ASP A 57 32.22 -10.34 -3.74
N TRP A 58 31.77 -9.08 -3.74
CA TRP A 58 31.80 -8.18 -2.59
C TRP A 58 30.45 -7.49 -2.34
N PHE A 59 30.35 -6.77 -1.22
CA PHE A 59 29.21 -5.90 -0.93
C PHE A 59 29.13 -4.75 -1.93
N CYS A 60 27.91 -4.44 -2.37
CA CYS A 60 27.63 -3.37 -3.32
C CYS A 60 26.33 -2.68 -2.91
N MET A 61 26.42 -1.42 -2.48
CA MET A 61 25.26 -0.66 -1.98
C MET A 61 25.28 0.76 -2.57
N ALA A 62 24.28 1.08 -3.40
CA ALA A 62 24.21 2.35 -4.13
C ALA A 62 23.40 3.43 -3.40
N ASP A 63 22.48 3.01 -2.53
CA ASP A 63 21.45 3.85 -1.95
C ASP A 63 20.83 3.23 -0.69
N TYR A 64 19.85 3.94 -0.15
CA TYR A 64 19.05 3.54 1.00
C TYR A 64 17.57 3.70 0.69
N HIS A 65 16.80 2.69 1.06
CA HIS A 65 15.34 2.76 1.19
C HIS A 65 14.97 2.95 2.67
N VAL A 66 13.70 3.29 2.93
CA VAL A 66 13.12 3.18 4.27
C VAL A 66 11.79 2.46 4.22
N PHE A 67 11.59 1.58 5.20
CA PHE A 67 10.38 0.80 5.34
C PHE A 67 9.65 1.16 6.62
N SER A 68 8.32 1.10 6.64
CA SER A 68 7.54 1.29 7.86
C SER A 68 6.51 0.20 8.10
N SER A 69 6.24 -0.10 9.37
CA SER A 69 5.20 -1.05 9.77
C SER A 69 4.52 -0.64 11.08
N SER A 70 3.21 -0.86 11.15
CA SER A 70 2.42 -0.71 12.39
C SER A 70 2.17 -2.04 13.12
N ASN A 71 2.33 -3.17 12.44
CA ASN A 71 1.99 -4.51 12.94
C ASN A 71 3.13 -5.54 12.84
N LEU A 72 4.31 -5.11 12.36
CA LEU A 72 5.53 -5.90 12.17
C LEU A 72 5.43 -7.04 11.13
N THR A 73 4.28 -7.23 10.50
CA THR A 73 4.05 -8.21 9.42
C THR A 73 3.95 -7.56 8.05
N ASP A 74 3.30 -6.40 7.95
CA ASP A 74 3.13 -5.64 6.73
C ASP A 74 4.14 -4.49 6.71
N TRP A 75 4.99 -4.47 5.69
CA TRP A 75 6.05 -3.47 5.54
C TRP A 75 5.82 -2.65 4.26
N GLU A 76 5.65 -1.34 4.44
CA GLU A 76 5.54 -0.36 3.35
C GLU A 76 6.93 0.15 2.97
N ASP A 77 7.30 0.10 1.69
CA ASP A 77 8.51 0.70 1.14
C ASP A 77 8.22 2.14 0.70
N HIS A 78 8.92 3.11 1.28
CA HIS A 78 8.79 4.54 0.94
C HIS A 78 9.72 4.97 -0.21
N GLY A 79 10.48 4.04 -0.79
CA GLY A 79 11.41 4.26 -1.89
C GLY A 79 12.79 4.75 -1.44
N VAL A 80 13.61 5.12 -2.42
CA VAL A 80 14.99 5.62 -2.20
C VAL A 80 14.97 6.96 -1.48
N ILE A 81 15.60 7.04 -0.32
CA ILE A 81 15.72 8.26 0.49
C ILE A 81 17.05 9.00 0.29
N VAL A 82 18.15 8.27 0.09
CA VAL A 82 19.50 8.82 -0.15
C VAL A 82 20.23 7.89 -1.12
N SER A 83 20.96 8.43 -2.08
CA SER A 83 21.73 7.67 -3.08
C SER A 83 23.11 8.31 -3.28
N GLN A 84 24.13 7.51 -3.57
CA GLN A 84 25.51 7.97 -3.79
C GLN A 84 25.59 9.12 -4.82
N ASP A 85 24.73 9.08 -5.86
CA ASP A 85 24.72 10.07 -6.94
C ASP A 85 24.17 11.44 -6.51
N ARG A 86 23.53 11.51 -5.34
CA ARG A 86 22.96 12.75 -4.79
C ARG A 86 23.80 13.36 -3.66
N VAL A 87 24.91 12.72 -3.28
CA VAL A 87 25.76 13.19 -2.18
C VAL A 87 27.06 13.82 -2.73
N PRO A 88 27.27 15.14 -2.58
CA PRO A 88 28.33 15.86 -3.31
C PRO A 88 29.75 15.34 -3.09
N TRP A 89 30.03 14.85 -1.88
CA TRP A 89 31.36 14.45 -1.43
C TRP A 89 31.64 12.94 -1.58
N VAL A 90 30.63 12.13 -1.89
CA VAL A 90 30.78 10.68 -2.04
C VAL A 90 31.48 10.37 -3.35
N GLN A 91 32.41 9.41 -3.33
CA GLN A 91 33.11 8.97 -4.52
C GLN A 91 32.13 8.29 -5.49
N ASP A 92 32.08 8.83 -6.70
CA ASP A 92 31.25 8.33 -7.80
C ASP A 92 31.52 6.83 -8.05
N GLY A 93 30.46 6.02 -8.11
CA GLY A 93 30.54 4.59 -8.36
C GLY A 93 31.32 3.79 -7.30
N SER A 94 31.37 4.29 -6.06
CA SER A 94 32.02 3.56 -4.95
C SER A 94 31.18 2.38 -4.45
N TYR A 95 29.84 2.48 -4.49
CA TYR A 95 28.90 1.49 -3.95
C TYR A 95 29.16 1.17 -2.47
N THR A 96 29.51 2.20 -1.71
CA THR A 96 29.93 2.11 -0.30
C THR A 96 28.89 2.67 0.68
N MET A 97 27.62 2.74 0.27
CA MET A 97 26.50 3.21 1.10
C MET A 97 26.12 2.15 2.15
N TRP A 98 27.02 1.90 3.11
CA TRP A 98 26.92 0.84 4.15
C TRP A 98 26.04 1.26 5.34
N ALA A 99 26.06 0.51 6.43
CA ALA A 99 25.09 0.61 7.54
C ALA A 99 24.76 2.06 7.98
N PRO A 100 23.48 2.47 7.94
CA PRO A 100 23.06 3.81 8.34
C PRO A 100 22.45 3.86 9.74
N ASP A 101 22.14 5.06 10.21
CA ASP A 101 21.23 5.30 11.35
C ASP A 101 20.35 6.51 11.09
N CYS A 102 19.20 6.59 11.76
CA CYS A 102 18.30 7.74 11.72
C CYS A 102 17.84 8.11 13.13
N VAL A 103 17.85 9.39 13.48
CA VAL A 103 17.29 9.90 14.75
C VAL A 103 16.44 11.13 14.53
N HIS A 104 15.46 11.33 15.40
CA HIS A 104 14.62 12.53 15.43
C HIS A 104 15.09 13.49 16.53
N LYS A 105 15.29 14.77 16.20
CA LYS A 105 15.60 15.83 17.15
C LYS A 105 15.04 17.16 16.66
N ASP A 106 14.45 17.94 17.57
CA ASP A 106 13.98 19.31 17.30
C ASP A 106 13.10 19.46 16.05
N GLY A 107 12.21 18.49 15.82
CA GLY A 107 11.25 18.49 14.69
C GLY A 107 11.85 18.06 13.35
N LYS A 108 13.08 17.56 13.32
CA LYS A 108 13.79 17.10 12.13
C LYS A 108 14.29 15.67 12.29
N TYR A 109 14.44 14.99 11.16
CA TYR A 109 15.03 13.66 11.07
C TYR A 109 16.43 13.76 10.47
N TYR A 110 17.41 13.15 11.14
CA TYR A 110 18.82 13.15 10.77
C TYR A 110 19.24 11.73 10.42
N PHE A 111 19.53 11.50 9.15
CA PHE A 111 19.97 10.23 8.59
C PHE A 111 21.51 10.24 8.43
N TYR A 112 22.19 9.39 9.19
CA TYR A 112 23.64 9.25 9.19
C TYR A 112 24.05 8.06 8.34
N PHE A 113 25.05 8.24 7.50
CA PHE A 113 25.49 7.18 6.59
C PHE A 113 26.99 7.25 6.31
N PRO A 114 27.69 6.10 6.26
CA PRO A 114 29.08 6.03 5.85
C PRO A 114 29.20 5.93 4.32
N ALA A 115 30.25 6.53 3.76
CA ALA A 115 30.64 6.33 2.37
C ALA A 115 32.10 6.75 2.15
N THR A 116 32.69 6.28 1.05
CA THR A 116 34.05 6.70 0.65
C THR A 116 34.03 8.13 0.10
N PRO A 117 34.80 9.08 0.66
CA PRO A 117 34.88 10.44 0.13
C PRO A 117 35.66 10.52 -1.19
N LYS A 118 35.37 11.53 -2.02
CA LYS A 118 36.11 11.83 -3.26
C LYS A 118 37.61 12.02 -2.98
N GLY A 119 38.44 11.39 -3.82
CA GLY A 119 39.90 11.49 -3.74
C GLY A 119 40.56 10.66 -2.64
N VAL A 120 39.79 9.86 -1.89
CA VAL A 120 40.31 8.95 -0.86
C VAL A 120 40.38 7.53 -1.44
N GLU A 121 41.57 6.94 -1.49
CA GLU A 121 41.76 5.57 -2.03
C GLU A 121 41.26 4.50 -1.05
N LYS A 122 41.47 4.70 0.25
CA LYS A 122 41.01 3.82 1.34
C LYS A 122 40.55 4.67 2.53
N GLY A 123 39.32 4.46 2.97
CA GLY A 123 38.76 5.13 4.14
C GLY A 123 37.32 5.56 3.91
N PHE A 124 36.63 5.85 5.02
CA PHE A 124 35.23 6.24 5.06
C PHE A 124 35.06 7.52 5.86
N GLY A 125 34.13 8.36 5.42
CA GLY A 125 33.57 9.45 6.22
C GLY A 125 32.10 9.16 6.53
N VAL A 126 31.58 9.79 7.58
CA VAL A 126 30.16 9.71 7.94
C VAL A 126 29.47 11.01 7.53
N GLY A 127 28.48 10.93 6.65
CA GLY A 127 27.59 12.02 6.27
C GLY A 127 26.32 12.12 7.10
N VAL A 128 25.60 13.21 6.89
CA VAL A 128 24.27 13.44 7.44
C VAL A 128 23.35 13.93 6.32
N ALA A 129 22.12 13.44 6.26
CA ALA A 129 21.03 13.98 5.46
C ALA A 129 19.84 14.36 6.36
N VAL A 130 19.12 15.42 6.03
CA VAL A 130 18.07 16.00 6.88
C VAL A 130 16.72 15.99 6.19
N ALA A 131 15.65 15.65 6.91
CA ALA A 131 14.28 15.66 6.45
C ALA A 131 13.30 16.20 7.49
N ASP A 132 12.11 16.60 7.03
CA ASP A 132 10.95 16.96 7.88
C ASP A 132 10.10 15.76 8.31
N ARG A 133 10.29 14.60 7.66
CA ARG A 133 9.51 13.39 7.89
C ARG A 133 10.45 12.17 7.96
N PRO A 134 10.07 11.09 8.66
CA PRO A 134 10.92 9.92 8.80
C PRO A 134 11.18 9.20 7.47
N GLU A 135 10.25 9.30 6.52
CA GLU A 135 10.38 8.76 5.16
C GLU A 135 11.08 9.69 4.15
N GLY A 136 11.44 10.91 4.56
CA GLY A 136 12.05 11.90 3.68
C GLY A 136 11.04 12.87 3.03
N PRO A 137 11.43 13.58 1.95
CA PRO A 137 12.72 13.49 1.26
C PRO A 137 13.89 13.99 2.11
N PHE A 138 15.02 13.27 2.04
CA PHE A 138 16.24 13.65 2.75
C PHE A 138 17.18 14.50 1.88
N THR A 139 17.71 15.57 2.46
CA THR A 139 18.71 16.43 1.81
C THR A 139 20.09 16.19 2.42
N PRO A 140 21.05 15.61 1.68
CA PRO A 140 22.40 15.35 2.19
C PRO A 140 23.20 16.64 2.38
N MET A 141 24.01 16.66 3.43
CA MET A 141 25.01 17.71 3.66
C MET A 141 26.14 17.63 2.65
N TRP A 142 26.72 18.78 2.31
CA TRP A 142 27.74 18.92 1.26
C TRP A 142 29.11 18.34 1.65
N ARG A 143 29.33 17.98 2.92
CA ARG A 143 30.55 17.36 3.45
C ARG A 143 30.21 16.33 4.55
N PRO A 144 31.09 15.35 4.82
CA PRO A 144 30.96 14.48 5.98
C PRO A 144 31.27 15.23 7.29
N ILE A 145 30.93 14.64 8.42
CA ILE A 145 31.25 15.16 9.76
C ILE A 145 32.78 15.16 9.94
N ALA A 146 33.35 16.35 10.17
CA ALA A 146 34.78 16.48 10.40
C ALA A 146 35.20 15.74 11.68
N GLY A 147 36.33 15.02 11.61
CA GLY A 147 36.89 14.27 12.74
C GLY A 147 36.42 12.81 12.83
N ILE A 148 35.47 12.38 12.00
CA ILE A 148 35.04 10.97 11.92
C ILE A 148 35.70 10.29 10.72
N ASN A 149 36.47 9.24 10.99
CA ASN A 149 37.00 8.31 10.00
C ASN A 149 36.54 6.89 10.38
N GLY A 150 35.64 6.31 9.60
CA GLY A 150 35.06 5.00 9.92
C GLY A 150 33.66 4.79 9.33
N ILE A 151 33.04 3.69 9.75
CA ILE A 151 31.74 3.21 9.26
C ILE A 151 30.76 3.02 10.41
N ASP A 152 29.53 2.66 10.07
CA ASP A 152 28.48 2.21 10.99
C ASP A 152 28.18 3.23 12.10
N PRO A 153 27.77 4.47 11.74
CA PRO A 153 27.39 5.45 12.73
C PRO A 153 26.15 4.99 13.50
N CYS A 154 26.15 5.18 14.81
CA CYS A 154 24.95 5.10 15.64
C CYS A 154 24.87 6.35 16.52
N VAL A 155 23.69 6.95 16.62
CA VAL A 155 23.41 8.11 17.43
C VAL A 155 22.48 7.75 18.57
N LEU A 156 22.92 8.11 19.78
CA LEU A 156 22.13 8.07 21.01
C LEU A 156 21.79 9.49 21.42
N ILE A 157 20.50 9.78 21.59
CA ILE A 157 20.05 11.00 22.27
C ILE A 157 19.80 10.62 23.72
N ASP A 158 20.56 11.20 24.62
CA ASP A 158 20.49 10.93 26.05
C ASP A 158 19.32 11.67 26.71
N HIS A 159 18.95 11.28 27.93
CA HIS A 159 17.82 11.82 28.69
C HIS A 159 17.91 13.33 28.96
N ASP A 160 19.12 13.91 28.94
CA ASP A 160 19.37 15.34 29.07
C ASP A 160 19.32 16.09 27.73
N GLY A 161 19.04 15.39 26.63
CA GLY A 161 19.01 15.93 25.26
C GLY A 161 20.39 15.99 24.58
N GLN A 162 21.47 15.61 25.26
CA GLN A 162 22.80 15.52 24.65
C GLN A 162 22.82 14.36 23.65
N ALA A 163 23.27 14.64 22.43
CA ALA A 163 23.48 13.63 21.42
C ALA A 163 24.92 13.11 21.44
N TYR A 164 25.08 11.81 21.30
CA TYR A 164 26.37 11.11 21.19
C TYR A 164 26.37 10.28 19.92
N ILE A 165 27.47 10.30 19.18
CA ILE A 165 27.69 9.44 18.01
C ILE A 165 28.76 8.39 18.32
N TYR A 166 28.49 7.16 17.90
CA TYR A 166 29.36 5.99 17.99
C TYR A 166 29.65 5.50 16.59
N TRP A 167 30.84 4.98 16.33
CA TRP A 167 31.20 4.42 15.02
C TRP A 167 32.36 3.43 15.11
N ALA A 168 32.57 2.64 14.06
CA ALA A 168 33.69 1.73 13.94
C ALA A 168 34.82 2.36 13.10
N GLY A 169 36.01 2.50 13.68
CA GLY A 169 37.20 3.06 13.02
C GLY A 169 38.45 2.95 13.88
N ASN A 170 39.32 1.98 13.60
CA ASN A 170 40.44 1.59 14.46
C ASN A 170 39.99 1.28 15.91
N GLY A 171 38.96 0.43 16.03
CA GLY A 171 38.20 0.18 17.26
C GLY A 171 36.84 0.89 17.27
N LEU A 172 36.02 0.64 18.28
CA LEU A 172 34.77 1.38 18.46
C LEU A 172 35.06 2.72 19.14
N ARG A 173 34.55 3.80 18.56
CA ARG A 173 34.79 5.17 19.03
C ARG A 173 33.48 5.88 19.34
N MET A 174 33.57 6.94 20.14
CA MET A 174 32.44 7.82 20.41
C MET A 174 32.85 9.29 20.55
N ALA A 175 31.91 10.20 20.30
CA ALA A 175 32.03 11.63 20.56
C ALA A 175 30.67 12.27 20.87
N LYS A 176 30.68 13.45 21.50
CA LYS A 176 29.48 14.30 21.60
C LYS A 176 29.19 14.96 20.26
N LEU A 177 27.91 15.11 19.93
CA LEU A 177 27.44 15.95 18.84
C LEU A 177 27.01 17.32 19.36
N LYS A 178 27.21 18.35 18.53
CA LYS A 178 26.61 19.68 18.76
C LYS A 178 25.10 19.63 18.59
N PRO A 179 24.34 20.63 19.09
CA PRO A 179 22.90 20.72 18.88
C PRO A 179 22.45 20.70 17.42
N ASN A 180 23.31 21.14 16.48
CA ASN A 180 23.03 21.11 15.04
C ASN A 180 23.06 19.70 14.43
N MET A 181 23.44 18.67 15.20
CA MET A 181 23.49 17.26 14.81
C MET A 181 24.43 16.91 13.64
N THR A 182 25.22 17.87 13.14
CA THR A 182 26.07 17.70 11.95
C THR A 182 27.57 17.90 12.25
N GLU A 183 27.92 18.22 13.49
CA GLU A 183 29.30 18.46 13.92
C GLU A 183 29.58 17.82 15.28
N LEU A 184 30.84 17.44 15.50
CA LEU A 184 31.32 16.99 16.81
C LEU A 184 31.46 18.17 17.78
N ASP A 185 31.13 17.91 19.05
CA ASP A 185 31.31 18.81 20.20
C ASP A 185 32.39 18.32 21.17
N SER A 186 33.03 17.19 20.85
CA SER A 186 34.17 16.68 21.59
C SER A 186 35.11 15.90 20.68
N GLU A 187 36.37 15.78 21.08
CA GLU A 187 37.31 14.88 20.40
C GLU A 187 36.83 13.41 20.45
N PRO A 188 37.05 12.64 19.36
CA PRO A 188 36.81 11.20 19.34
C PRO A 188 37.55 10.44 20.45
N LYS A 189 36.83 9.59 21.18
CA LYS A 189 37.38 8.69 22.22
C LYS A 189 37.24 7.24 21.83
N LEU A 190 38.26 6.43 22.11
CA LEU A 190 38.18 4.97 21.99
C LEU A 190 37.33 4.40 23.13
N ILE A 191 36.49 3.43 22.82
CA ILE A 191 35.70 2.71 23.82
C ILE A 191 36.53 1.54 24.37
N GLU A 192 36.78 1.57 25.67
CA GLU A 192 37.54 0.56 26.39
C GLU A 192 36.61 -0.49 27.06
N GLY A 193 37.19 -1.57 27.58
CA GLY A 193 36.45 -2.61 28.32
C GLY A 193 35.74 -3.65 27.44
N LEU A 194 36.04 -3.66 26.15
CA LEU A 194 35.54 -4.62 25.17
C LEU A 194 36.52 -5.80 24.99
N PRO A 195 36.06 -7.01 24.66
CA PRO A 195 36.92 -8.19 24.48
C PRO A 195 37.88 -8.00 23.29
N GLU A 196 38.90 -8.85 23.10
CA GLU A 196 39.77 -8.82 21.90
C GLU A 196 39.05 -9.32 20.63
N GLY A 197 39.59 -9.04 19.44
CA GLY A 197 38.99 -9.42 18.13
C GLY A 197 38.49 -8.22 17.30
N PHE A 198 37.83 -8.47 16.18
CA PHE A 198 37.28 -7.41 15.32
C PHE A 198 35.84 -7.07 15.76
N LYS A 199 35.51 -5.78 15.82
CA LYS A 199 34.17 -5.28 16.14
C LYS A 199 33.82 -4.13 15.20
N GLU A 200 32.57 -4.13 14.75
CA GLU A 200 31.97 -3.07 13.95
C GLU A 200 30.56 -2.80 14.46
N GLY A 201 29.70 -2.16 13.66
CA GLY A 201 28.26 -2.03 13.93
C GLY A 201 27.87 -1.63 15.35
N PRO A 202 28.47 -0.59 15.96
CA PRO A 202 28.05 -0.17 17.29
C PRO A 202 26.60 0.29 17.25
N PHE A 203 25.76 -0.27 18.13
CA PHE A 203 24.39 0.21 18.33
C PHE A 203 24.18 0.49 19.82
N ALA A 204 24.00 1.77 20.15
CA ALA A 204 23.87 2.27 21.50
C ALA A 204 22.41 2.63 21.84
N PHE A 205 21.92 2.16 22.98
CA PHE A 205 20.60 2.53 23.49
C PHE A 205 20.59 2.60 25.02
N GLU A 206 19.62 3.34 25.56
CA GLU A 206 19.38 3.47 26.99
C GLU A 206 18.12 2.68 27.37
N ARG A 207 18.16 2.04 28.55
CA ARG A 207 17.00 1.41 29.16
C ARG A 207 17.15 1.39 30.68
N ASN A 208 16.18 1.97 31.39
CA ASN A 208 16.07 1.98 32.85
C ASN A 208 17.33 2.50 33.57
N GLY A 209 17.90 3.60 33.09
CA GLY A 209 19.10 4.24 33.60
C GLY A 209 20.40 3.50 33.27
N LYS A 210 20.36 2.52 32.35
CA LYS A 210 21.53 1.76 31.91
C LYS A 210 21.75 1.94 30.42
N TYR A 211 23.01 2.04 30.03
CA TYR A 211 23.42 2.23 28.65
C TYR A 211 23.98 0.93 28.10
N TYR A 212 23.47 0.51 26.96
CA TYR A 212 23.85 -0.71 26.27
C TYR A 212 24.62 -0.30 25.03
N LEU A 213 25.82 -0.86 24.86
CA LEU A 213 26.56 -0.80 23.61
C LEU A 213 26.62 -2.21 23.05
N THR A 214 25.93 -2.42 21.94
CA THR A 214 25.84 -3.71 21.25
C THR A 214 26.64 -3.63 19.96
N PHE A 215 27.24 -4.74 19.51
CA PHE A 215 28.14 -4.74 18.35
C PHE A 215 28.32 -6.17 17.79
N PRO A 216 28.46 -6.31 16.46
CA PRO A 216 29.05 -7.50 15.86
C PRO A 216 30.47 -7.74 16.37
N TRP A 217 30.81 -9.00 16.62
CA TRP A 217 32.12 -9.41 17.13
C TRP A 217 32.61 -10.66 16.41
N VAL A 218 33.81 -10.59 15.83
CA VAL A 218 34.54 -11.75 15.31
C VAL A 218 35.54 -12.21 16.37
N ARG A 219 35.24 -13.36 16.99
CA ARG A 219 36.01 -13.92 18.13
C ARG A 219 37.30 -14.60 17.69
N GLU A 220 37.27 -15.26 16.54
CA GLU A 220 38.36 -16.08 16.03
C GLU A 220 38.83 -15.58 14.65
N LYS A 221 40.11 -15.77 14.34
CA LYS A 221 40.65 -15.45 13.02
C LYS A 221 39.92 -16.29 11.96
N ASN A 222 39.35 -15.63 10.95
CA ASN A 222 38.48 -16.22 9.92
C ASN A 222 37.11 -16.73 10.41
N GLY A 223 36.67 -16.31 11.61
CA GLY A 223 35.31 -16.52 12.09
C GLY A 223 34.30 -15.61 11.39
N THR A 224 33.02 -15.90 11.61
CA THR A 224 31.90 -15.02 11.24
C THR A 224 31.41 -14.24 12.46
N GLU A 225 30.54 -13.27 12.26
CA GLU A 225 30.08 -12.40 13.33
C GLU A 225 29.08 -13.07 14.27
N THR A 226 29.28 -12.87 15.57
CA THR A 226 28.26 -13.00 16.63
C THR A 226 27.80 -11.60 17.03
N LEU A 227 26.63 -11.46 17.64
CA LEU A 227 26.22 -10.20 18.29
C LEU A 227 26.58 -10.24 19.77
N ALA A 228 27.24 -9.20 20.26
CA ALA A 228 27.67 -9.11 21.65
C ALA A 228 27.34 -7.73 22.23
N TYR A 229 27.50 -7.59 23.55
CA TYR A 229 27.22 -6.32 24.21
C TYR A 229 28.03 -6.05 25.47
N ALA A 230 28.10 -4.76 25.79
CA ALA A 230 28.59 -4.23 27.03
C ALA A 230 27.56 -3.25 27.63
N MET A 231 27.62 -3.06 28.95
CA MET A 231 26.74 -2.16 29.68
C MET A 231 27.53 -1.09 30.46
N ALA A 232 26.95 0.08 30.62
CA ALA A 232 27.50 1.21 31.38
C ALA A 232 26.41 1.96 32.16
N ASP A 233 26.83 2.82 33.09
CA ASP A 233 25.96 3.73 33.83
C ASP A 233 25.83 5.12 33.17
N ARG A 234 26.57 5.37 32.07
CA ARG A 234 26.58 6.63 31.31
C ARG A 234 26.77 6.34 29.83
N ALA A 235 26.27 7.22 28.96
CA ALA A 235 26.47 7.13 27.51
C ALA A 235 27.95 7.01 27.11
N THR A 236 28.85 7.69 27.85
CA THR A 236 30.29 7.69 27.56
C THR A 236 31.07 6.52 28.17
N GLY A 237 30.40 5.56 28.82
CA GLY A 237 31.07 4.50 29.57
C GLY A 237 31.54 4.92 30.98
N PRO A 238 32.42 4.13 31.62
CA PRO A 238 33.09 2.94 31.07
C PRO A 238 32.13 1.78 30.82
N PHE A 239 32.38 1.03 29.74
CA PHE A 239 31.57 -0.12 29.36
C PHE A 239 32.16 -1.42 29.92
N THR A 240 31.29 -2.28 30.46
CA THR A 240 31.65 -3.62 30.94
C THR A 240 31.02 -4.67 30.05
N PHE A 241 31.84 -5.52 29.43
CA PHE A 241 31.34 -6.63 28.59
C PHE A 241 30.41 -7.57 29.36
N LYS A 242 29.29 -7.97 28.73
CA LYS A 242 28.24 -8.81 29.34
C LYS A 242 27.94 -10.10 28.58
N GLY A 243 28.55 -10.32 27.41
CA GLY A 243 28.44 -11.58 26.67
C GLY A 243 27.77 -11.42 25.31
N ILE A 244 27.22 -12.53 24.83
CA ILE A 244 26.67 -12.70 23.48
C ILE A 244 25.15 -12.58 23.50
N ILE A 245 24.61 -11.78 22.58
CA ILE A 245 23.18 -11.66 22.27
C ILE A 245 22.74 -12.75 21.28
N MET A 246 23.53 -13.04 20.23
CA MET A 246 23.18 -13.99 19.17
C MET A 246 24.43 -14.71 18.66
N ASP A 247 24.40 -16.04 18.56
CA ASP A 247 25.50 -16.85 18.04
C ASP A 247 25.78 -16.60 16.55
N GLU A 248 26.94 -17.06 16.07
CA GLU A 248 27.25 -17.09 14.66
C GLU A 248 26.22 -17.90 13.84
N SER A 249 25.96 -17.43 12.62
CA SER A 249 25.05 -18.12 11.71
C SER A 249 25.53 -19.53 11.37
N PRO A 250 24.66 -20.57 11.43
CA PRO A 250 25.02 -21.93 11.05
C PRO A 250 25.32 -22.07 9.55
N THR A 251 24.82 -21.15 8.72
CA THR A 251 25.08 -21.13 7.27
C THR A 251 26.32 -20.33 6.88
N LYS A 252 27.09 -19.83 7.87
CA LYS A 252 28.32 -19.07 7.66
C LYS A 252 28.14 -17.78 6.85
N CYS A 253 26.95 -17.17 6.91
CA CYS A 253 26.78 -15.78 6.49
C CYS A 253 27.75 -14.92 7.32
N TRP A 254 28.61 -14.15 6.64
CA TRP A 254 29.77 -13.55 7.28
C TRP A 254 29.39 -12.45 8.29
N THR A 255 28.62 -11.46 7.85
CA THR A 255 28.24 -10.30 8.66
C THR A 255 26.90 -10.53 9.37
N ASN A 256 26.69 -9.82 10.47
CA ASN A 256 25.45 -9.79 11.22
C ASN A 256 25.26 -8.42 11.90
N HIS A 257 25.15 -7.35 11.11
CA HIS A 257 24.83 -6.00 11.62
C HIS A 257 23.37 -5.92 12.11
N HIS A 258 23.11 -5.13 13.15
CA HIS A 258 21.84 -5.16 13.86
C HIS A 258 21.41 -3.81 14.45
N SER A 259 20.16 -3.76 14.88
CA SER A 259 19.63 -2.71 15.75
C SER A 259 18.62 -3.29 16.74
N ILE A 260 18.39 -2.57 17.83
CA ILE A 260 17.48 -2.99 18.91
C ILE A 260 16.54 -1.84 19.23
N VAL A 261 15.24 -2.12 19.25
CA VAL A 261 14.22 -1.10 19.53
C VAL A 261 13.06 -1.68 20.33
N GLU A 262 12.48 -0.86 21.21
CA GLU A 262 11.23 -1.15 21.89
C GLU A 262 10.05 -0.67 21.04
N TYR A 263 9.07 -1.54 20.83
CA TYR A 263 7.81 -1.17 20.20
C TYR A 263 6.65 -1.83 20.96
N GLN A 264 5.67 -1.01 21.36
CA GLN A 264 4.49 -1.45 22.12
C GLN A 264 4.83 -2.29 23.37
N GLY A 265 5.91 -1.93 24.08
CA GLY A 265 6.34 -2.59 25.32
C GLY A 265 7.10 -3.91 25.13
N GLN A 266 7.40 -4.31 23.89
CA GLN A 266 8.25 -5.45 23.57
C GLN A 266 9.53 -4.97 22.88
N TRP A 267 10.67 -5.54 23.26
CA TRP A 267 11.95 -5.27 22.62
C TRP A 267 12.20 -6.24 21.48
N TYR A 268 12.79 -5.73 20.40
CA TYR A 268 13.05 -6.48 19.18
C TYR A 268 14.50 -6.32 18.75
N LEU A 269 15.07 -7.39 18.21
CA LEU A 269 16.37 -7.41 17.56
C LEU A 269 16.15 -7.51 16.05
N PHE A 270 16.55 -6.48 15.33
CA PHE A 270 16.64 -6.48 13.87
C PHE A 270 18.04 -6.83 13.46
N TYR A 271 18.19 -7.71 12.47
CA TYR A 271 19.47 -8.21 11.98
C TYR A 271 19.30 -8.69 10.54
N HIS A 272 20.30 -9.30 9.91
CA HIS A 272 20.16 -9.76 8.53
C HIS A 272 20.67 -11.20 8.30
N HIS A 273 20.29 -11.77 7.16
CA HIS A 273 20.76 -13.08 6.70
C HIS A 273 20.67 -13.19 5.17
N ASN A 274 21.26 -14.21 4.55
CA ASN A 274 21.32 -14.37 3.09
C ASN A 274 20.16 -15.22 2.51
N ASP A 275 18.93 -14.97 2.99
CA ASP A 275 17.75 -15.81 2.70
C ASP A 275 17.37 -15.90 1.22
N TYR A 276 17.44 -14.78 0.49
CA TYR A 276 17.14 -14.71 -0.94
C TYR A 276 18.38 -14.91 -1.82
N SER A 277 19.52 -15.24 -1.22
CA SER A 277 20.82 -15.36 -1.88
C SER A 277 21.64 -16.51 -1.24
N PRO A 278 21.09 -17.74 -1.18
CA PRO A 278 21.71 -18.85 -0.44
C PRO A 278 23.11 -19.26 -0.95
N LYS A 279 23.53 -18.73 -2.10
CA LYS A 279 24.84 -18.96 -2.73
C LYS A 279 25.75 -17.72 -2.72
N PHE A 280 25.30 -16.61 -2.15
CA PHE A 280 26.03 -15.34 -2.14
C PHE A 280 25.66 -14.52 -0.89
N ASP A 281 26.49 -14.58 0.14
CA ASP A 281 26.18 -14.03 1.47
C ASP A 281 26.35 -12.50 1.58
N LYS A 282 26.63 -11.81 0.47
CA LYS A 282 26.79 -10.36 0.39
C LYS A 282 25.54 -9.63 -0.12
N ASN A 283 24.50 -10.37 -0.50
CA ASN A 283 23.18 -9.83 -0.80
C ASN A 283 22.20 -10.27 0.28
N ARG A 284 22.00 -9.46 1.31
CA ARG A 284 21.37 -9.90 2.55
C ARG A 284 19.89 -9.52 2.60
N SER A 285 19.21 -9.94 3.64
CA SER A 285 17.76 -9.76 3.84
C SER A 285 17.50 -9.61 5.32
N VAL A 286 16.76 -8.56 5.70
CA VAL A 286 16.50 -8.23 7.10
C VAL A 286 15.58 -9.25 7.77
N ARG A 287 15.92 -9.59 9.01
CA ARG A 287 15.17 -10.41 9.95
C ARG A 287 14.90 -9.66 11.24
N ILE A 288 13.93 -10.14 11.99
CA ILE A 288 13.51 -9.62 13.29
C ILE A 288 13.20 -10.77 14.25
N ASP A 289 13.61 -10.68 15.51
CA ASP A 289 13.23 -11.61 16.57
C ASP A 289 12.98 -10.87 17.89
N SER A 290 12.17 -11.45 18.79
CA SER A 290 11.89 -10.86 20.09
C SER A 290 13.13 -10.93 20.98
N LEU A 291 13.42 -9.83 21.69
CA LEU A 291 14.51 -9.70 22.64
C LEU A 291 13.95 -9.44 24.04
N ASN A 292 14.50 -10.13 25.04
CA ASN A 292 14.09 -9.99 26.44
C ASN A 292 15.28 -9.70 27.34
N PHE A 293 14.99 -9.21 28.54
CA PHE A 293 16.00 -8.87 29.55
C PHE A 293 15.77 -9.67 30.83
N ASN A 294 16.86 -10.05 31.48
CA ASN A 294 16.85 -10.56 32.85
C ASN A 294 16.51 -9.45 33.85
N ALA A 295 16.18 -9.84 35.07
CA ALA A 295 15.85 -8.89 36.14
C ALA A 295 17.00 -7.93 36.49
N ASP A 296 18.25 -8.35 36.29
CA ASP A 296 19.46 -7.53 36.49
C ASP A 296 19.77 -6.57 35.32
N GLY A 297 18.91 -6.57 34.29
CA GLY A 297 19.08 -5.77 33.08
C GLY A 297 19.95 -6.41 32.02
N THR A 298 20.56 -7.58 32.23
CA THR A 298 21.30 -8.29 31.17
C THR A 298 20.37 -8.78 30.06
N ILE A 299 20.84 -8.80 28.81
CA ILE A 299 20.08 -9.30 27.65
C ILE A 299 20.01 -10.83 27.70
N GLN A 300 18.82 -11.38 27.50
CA GLN A 300 18.64 -12.80 27.24
C GLN A 300 19.04 -13.12 25.81
N LYS A 301 19.85 -14.16 25.64
CA LYS A 301 20.32 -14.60 24.33
C LYS A 301 19.14 -14.88 23.39
N VAL A 302 19.17 -14.24 22.21
CA VAL A 302 18.16 -14.40 21.16
C VAL A 302 18.50 -15.64 20.32
N ILE A 303 17.50 -16.48 20.10
CA ILE A 303 17.59 -17.62 19.17
C ILE A 303 16.92 -17.20 17.87
N PRO A 304 17.67 -17.06 16.75
CA PRO A 304 17.12 -16.70 15.45
C PRO A 304 15.98 -17.63 15.05
N THR A 305 14.86 -17.07 14.61
CA THR A 305 13.75 -17.86 14.07
C THR A 305 13.50 -17.55 12.60
N LEU A 306 12.89 -18.50 11.91
CA LEU A 306 12.36 -18.24 10.56
C LEU A 306 11.01 -17.55 10.62
N ARG A 307 10.28 -17.73 11.74
CA ARG A 307 8.94 -17.21 11.93
C ARG A 307 8.90 -15.73 12.33
N GLY A 308 10.00 -15.14 12.84
CA GLY A 308 10.30 -13.74 13.29
C GLY A 308 9.32 -13.12 14.30
N VAL A 309 8.78 -11.85 14.19
CA VAL A 309 7.79 -11.20 15.18
C VAL A 309 6.48 -10.46 14.74
N GLY A 310 5.26 -10.81 15.20
CA GLY A 310 3.96 -10.18 14.81
C GLY A 310 2.75 -11.14 14.83
N ILE A 311 1.63 -10.81 14.15
CA ILE A 311 0.39 -11.60 14.10
C ILE A 311 -0.17 -11.60 12.66
N THR A 312 -0.42 -12.78 12.10
CA THR A 312 -0.91 -12.90 10.71
C THR A 312 -2.44 -12.94 10.68
N LYS A 313 -3.09 -12.09 9.90
CA LYS A 313 -4.56 -12.14 9.74
C LYS A 313 -4.98 -13.35 8.91
N ALA A 314 -6.07 -14.02 9.28
CA ALA A 314 -6.62 -15.15 8.52
C ALA A 314 -7.02 -14.77 7.08
N ARG A 315 -7.43 -13.52 6.87
CA ARG A 315 -7.92 -12.99 5.58
C ARG A 315 -6.81 -12.45 4.67
N THR A 316 -5.56 -12.90 4.86
CA THR A 316 -4.41 -12.62 3.97
C THR A 316 -3.86 -13.93 3.40
N ARG A 317 -2.89 -13.84 2.48
CA ARG A 317 -2.17 -15.02 1.99
C ARG A 317 -1.15 -15.47 3.03
N ILE A 318 -1.47 -16.53 3.76
CA ILE A 318 -0.58 -17.14 4.75
C ILE A 318 0.36 -18.11 4.05
N GLN A 319 1.62 -17.70 3.94
CA GLN A 319 2.73 -18.58 3.58
C GLN A 319 2.99 -19.54 4.75
N ILE A 320 2.72 -20.84 4.58
CA ILE A 320 2.83 -21.85 5.66
C ILE A 320 4.16 -22.61 5.63
N ASP A 321 5.13 -22.14 4.85
CA ASP A 321 6.40 -22.81 4.54
C ASP A 321 7.40 -22.86 5.70
N ARG A 322 8.56 -22.20 5.59
CA ARG A 322 9.64 -22.18 6.58
C ARG A 322 9.23 -21.54 7.90
N TYR A 323 8.08 -20.88 7.91
CA TYR A 323 7.45 -20.30 9.08
C TYR A 323 6.79 -21.33 10.02
N SER A 324 6.75 -22.60 9.63
CA SER A 324 6.01 -23.62 10.37
C SER A 324 6.92 -24.65 11.05
N SER A 325 6.46 -25.15 12.19
CA SER A 325 7.03 -26.36 12.79
C SER A 325 6.57 -27.59 12.01
N LEU A 326 7.51 -28.37 11.47
CA LEU A 326 7.23 -29.55 10.64
C LEU A 326 7.21 -30.84 11.47
N GLN A 327 6.31 -31.77 11.12
CA GLN A 327 6.19 -33.07 11.79
C GLN A 327 6.01 -34.22 10.78
N GLY A 328 6.79 -35.28 10.97
CA GLY A 328 6.74 -36.52 10.18
C GLY A 328 7.82 -36.61 9.08
N LYS A 329 8.11 -37.83 8.62
CA LYS A 329 9.10 -38.06 7.55
C LYS A 329 8.48 -37.79 6.18
N GLY A 330 9.11 -36.93 5.39
CA GLY A 330 8.67 -36.57 4.04
C GLY A 330 7.85 -35.29 3.95
N ILE A 331 7.99 -34.39 4.93
CA ILE A 331 7.61 -32.98 4.78
C ILE A 331 8.88 -32.14 4.83
N GLN A 332 8.96 -31.15 3.94
CA GLN A 332 10.09 -30.24 3.85
C GLN A 332 9.67 -28.91 3.24
N VAL A 333 10.55 -27.92 3.38
CA VAL A 333 10.41 -26.61 2.74
C VAL A 333 11.43 -26.49 1.62
N GLU A 334 11.00 -25.95 0.50
CA GLU A 334 11.80 -25.72 -0.69
C GLU A 334 11.52 -24.32 -1.23
N TYR A 335 12.43 -23.76 -2.03
CA TYR A 335 12.12 -22.55 -2.78
C TYR A 335 10.99 -22.79 -3.79
N LEU A 336 10.15 -21.77 -3.97
CA LEU A 336 9.09 -21.78 -4.97
C LEU A 336 9.71 -21.84 -6.39
N ASP A 337 10.78 -21.08 -6.60
CA ASP A 337 11.57 -21.01 -7.82
C ASP A 337 13.06 -20.79 -7.48
N THR A 338 13.95 -21.68 -7.92
CA THR A 338 15.39 -21.56 -7.65
C THR A 338 16.11 -20.62 -8.63
N LYS A 339 15.41 -20.12 -9.64
CA LYS A 339 15.90 -19.07 -10.54
C LYS A 339 15.58 -17.66 -10.02
N ASP A 340 14.63 -17.57 -9.10
CA ASP A 340 14.15 -16.32 -8.52
C ASP A 340 13.70 -16.56 -7.08
N TYR A 341 14.63 -16.41 -6.15
CA TYR A 341 14.41 -16.70 -4.74
C TYR A 341 13.40 -15.73 -4.09
N PHE A 342 13.18 -14.54 -4.64
CA PHE A 342 12.18 -13.58 -4.14
C PHE A 342 10.74 -14.07 -4.28
N LYS A 343 10.50 -15.10 -5.10
CA LYS A 343 9.22 -15.81 -5.14
C LYS A 343 8.92 -16.60 -3.85
N GLY A 344 9.85 -16.67 -2.91
CA GLY A 344 9.66 -17.27 -1.60
C GLY A 344 9.76 -18.79 -1.63
N TRP A 345 9.02 -19.42 -0.72
CA TRP A 345 9.11 -20.84 -0.44
C TRP A 345 7.78 -21.56 -0.67
N LYS A 346 7.84 -22.88 -0.58
CA LYS A 346 6.67 -23.76 -0.59
C LYS A 346 6.89 -24.89 0.40
N THR A 347 5.80 -25.40 0.94
CA THR A 347 5.81 -26.66 1.69
C THR A 347 5.60 -27.84 0.74
N VAL A 348 6.39 -28.90 0.89
CA VAL A 348 6.22 -30.16 0.15
C VAL A 348 5.81 -31.28 1.10
N PHE A 349 4.58 -31.77 0.96
CA PHE A 349 4.07 -32.97 1.63
C PHE A 349 4.27 -34.20 0.71
N ALA A 350 5.43 -34.85 0.79
CA ALA A 350 5.76 -36.00 -0.04
C ALA A 350 5.00 -37.28 0.36
N ARG A 351 4.54 -37.39 1.62
CA ARG A 351 3.85 -38.57 2.15
C ARG A 351 2.68 -38.18 3.06
N SER A 352 1.62 -38.99 3.08
CA SER A 352 0.54 -38.87 4.06
C SER A 352 1.04 -39.02 5.50
N LYS A 353 0.25 -38.54 6.48
CA LYS A 353 0.61 -38.49 7.92
C LYS A 353 1.79 -37.57 8.24
N THR A 354 2.00 -36.57 7.38
CA THR A 354 2.88 -35.44 7.65
C THR A 354 2.02 -34.22 7.97
N SER A 355 2.54 -33.34 8.82
CA SER A 355 1.85 -32.12 9.22
C SER A 355 2.81 -30.98 9.47
N LEU A 356 2.25 -29.77 9.51
CA LEU A 356 2.91 -28.58 10.00
C LEU A 356 2.00 -27.81 10.95
N THR A 357 2.61 -26.98 11.79
CA THR A 357 1.90 -25.99 12.60
C THR A 357 2.46 -24.59 12.31
N TYR A 358 1.60 -23.72 11.80
CA TYR A 358 1.83 -22.29 11.66
C TYR A 358 1.12 -21.57 12.81
N ASN A 359 1.83 -20.78 13.60
CA ASN A 359 1.29 -20.19 14.82
C ASN A 359 0.75 -18.76 14.63
N THR A 360 -0.12 -18.37 15.55
CA THR A 360 -0.56 -16.97 15.76
C THR A 360 -1.26 -16.37 14.54
N VAL A 361 -2.39 -16.96 14.17
CA VAL A 361 -3.29 -16.48 13.11
C VAL A 361 -4.53 -15.84 13.74
N ASP A 362 -4.77 -14.57 13.43
CA ASP A 362 -5.94 -13.84 13.90
C ASP A 362 -7.13 -14.03 12.95
N PHE A 363 -8.14 -14.76 13.43
CA PHE A 363 -9.41 -14.97 12.74
C PHE A 363 -10.40 -13.82 12.94
N GLY A 364 -10.07 -12.84 13.77
CA GLY A 364 -10.94 -11.73 14.10
C GLY A 364 -12.20 -12.17 14.87
N GLN A 365 -13.22 -11.30 14.86
CA GLN A 365 -14.48 -11.53 15.55
C GLN A 365 -15.61 -12.02 14.62
N GLU A 366 -15.36 -12.03 13.30
CA GLU A 366 -16.28 -12.56 12.30
C GLU A 366 -15.79 -13.93 11.83
N ARG A 367 -16.71 -14.91 11.77
CA ARG A 367 -16.36 -16.26 11.32
C ARG A 367 -15.83 -16.24 9.88
N VAL A 368 -14.80 -17.04 9.62
CA VAL A 368 -14.37 -17.37 8.25
C VAL A 368 -15.34 -18.40 7.67
N GLU A 369 -15.67 -18.30 6.39
CA GLU A 369 -16.65 -19.17 5.73
C GLU A 369 -16.01 -20.04 4.64
N GLN A 370 -14.89 -19.61 4.07
CA GLN A 370 -14.17 -20.33 3.04
C GLN A 370 -12.68 -20.34 3.32
N ILE A 371 -12.02 -21.44 2.97
CA ILE A 371 -10.57 -21.52 2.86
C ILE A 371 -10.19 -21.68 1.39
N THR A 372 -9.13 -21.00 0.97
CA THR A 372 -8.47 -21.19 -0.31
C THR A 372 -7.03 -21.64 -0.08
N VAL A 373 -6.59 -22.66 -0.81
CA VAL A 373 -5.22 -23.16 -0.78
C VAL A 373 -4.64 -23.10 -2.19
N ARG A 374 -3.50 -22.43 -2.35
CA ARG A 374 -2.72 -22.48 -3.60
C ARG A 374 -1.79 -23.70 -3.53
N ALA A 375 -2.11 -24.70 -4.33
CA ALA A 375 -1.42 -25.97 -4.31
C ALA A 375 -1.18 -26.53 -5.72
N LYS A 376 -0.25 -27.49 -5.83
CA LYS A 376 -0.11 -28.39 -6.98
C LYS A 376 0.26 -29.79 -6.52
N SER A 377 -0.11 -30.80 -7.31
CA SER A 377 0.18 -32.20 -7.02
C SER A 377 -0.06 -33.04 -8.26
N SER A 378 0.91 -33.86 -8.66
CA SER A 378 0.73 -34.79 -9.78
C SER A 378 -0.19 -35.97 -9.43
N LYS A 379 -0.34 -36.28 -8.14
CA LYS A 379 -1.16 -37.41 -7.65
C LYS A 379 -2.50 -37.00 -7.06
N GLY A 380 -2.67 -35.71 -6.75
CA GLY A 380 -3.77 -35.20 -5.96
C GLY A 380 -3.63 -35.59 -4.49
N GLY A 381 -4.43 -34.95 -3.64
CA GLY A 381 -4.40 -35.21 -2.21
C GLY A 381 -5.54 -34.60 -1.43
N THR A 382 -5.54 -34.83 -0.13
CA THR A 382 -6.50 -34.24 0.81
C THR A 382 -5.73 -33.65 1.98
N LEU A 383 -5.73 -32.32 2.03
CA LEU A 383 -5.22 -31.57 3.17
C LEU A 383 -6.33 -31.42 4.22
N VAL A 384 -5.96 -31.56 5.47
CA VAL A 384 -6.85 -31.35 6.61
C VAL A 384 -6.29 -30.20 7.43
N VAL A 385 -7.10 -29.15 7.58
CA VAL A 385 -6.75 -27.93 8.30
C VAL A 385 -7.49 -27.90 9.63
N ARG A 386 -6.77 -27.57 10.71
CA ARG A 386 -7.25 -27.50 12.08
C ARG A 386 -6.86 -26.21 12.76
N ALA A 387 -7.70 -25.78 13.69
CA ALA A 387 -7.32 -24.82 14.73
C ALA A 387 -6.73 -25.59 15.92
N ASP A 388 -5.60 -25.12 16.44
CA ASP A 388 -4.97 -25.57 17.70
C ASP A 388 -4.45 -27.02 17.70
N GLY A 389 -3.64 -27.36 16.70
CA GLY A 389 -2.84 -28.59 16.69
C GLY A 389 -3.55 -29.84 16.15
N ALA A 390 -2.93 -31.01 16.32
CA ALA A 390 -3.32 -32.24 15.64
C ALA A 390 -4.68 -32.82 16.09
N GLN A 391 -5.02 -32.66 17.37
CA GLN A 391 -6.32 -33.02 17.95
C GLN A 391 -7.32 -31.85 17.95
N GLY A 392 -6.91 -30.72 17.37
CA GLY A 392 -7.73 -29.54 17.22
C GLY A 392 -8.92 -29.74 16.29
N ARG A 393 -9.84 -28.77 16.30
CA ARG A 393 -11.09 -28.84 15.55
C ARG A 393 -10.84 -28.83 14.05
N VAL A 394 -11.58 -29.65 13.30
CA VAL A 394 -11.44 -29.72 11.84
C VAL A 394 -12.13 -28.52 11.21
N MET A 395 -11.35 -27.58 10.68
CA MET A 395 -11.90 -26.42 9.98
C MET A 395 -12.33 -26.79 8.56
N ALA A 396 -11.45 -27.49 7.84
CA ALA A 396 -11.67 -27.84 6.44
C ALA A 396 -10.92 -29.10 6.00
N LYS A 397 -11.49 -29.79 5.01
CA LYS A 397 -10.85 -30.86 4.25
C LYS A 397 -10.72 -30.43 2.79
N VAL A 398 -9.54 -30.01 2.37
CA VAL A 398 -9.28 -29.44 1.04
C VAL A 398 -8.82 -30.54 0.10
N ARG A 399 -9.63 -30.85 -0.92
CA ARG A 399 -9.30 -31.86 -1.94
C ARG A 399 -8.50 -31.23 -3.07
N ILE A 400 -7.21 -31.50 -3.11
CA ILE A 400 -6.30 -31.03 -4.16
C ILE A 400 -6.42 -31.95 -5.38
N PRO A 401 -6.87 -31.46 -6.55
CA PRO A 401 -6.95 -32.26 -7.75
C PRO A 401 -5.55 -32.49 -8.35
N LYS A 402 -5.46 -33.44 -9.28
CA LYS A 402 -4.22 -33.69 -10.04
C LYS A 402 -3.96 -32.50 -10.96
N SER A 403 -2.82 -31.84 -10.76
CA SER A 403 -2.37 -30.72 -11.58
C SER A 403 -0.85 -30.54 -11.45
N ASN A 404 -0.20 -30.35 -12.59
CA ASN A 404 1.21 -29.92 -12.64
C ASN A 404 1.35 -28.38 -12.52
N GLN A 405 0.24 -27.65 -12.63
CA GLN A 405 0.17 -26.20 -12.47
C GLN A 405 -0.29 -25.83 -11.06
N TRP A 406 0.16 -24.68 -10.57
CA TRP A 406 -0.38 -24.08 -9.36
C TRP A 406 -1.83 -23.67 -9.58
N ILE A 407 -2.71 -24.13 -8.69
CA ILE A 407 -4.13 -23.84 -8.74
C ILE A 407 -4.61 -23.39 -7.36
N ASN A 408 -5.61 -22.52 -7.35
CA ASN A 408 -6.30 -22.14 -6.12
C ASN A 408 -7.49 -23.08 -5.94
N VAL A 409 -7.51 -23.80 -4.82
CA VAL A 409 -8.57 -24.73 -4.47
C VAL A 409 -9.32 -24.17 -3.25
N SER A 410 -10.62 -23.97 -3.40
CA SER A 410 -11.46 -23.43 -2.33
C SER A 410 -12.45 -24.45 -1.81
N THR A 411 -12.75 -24.40 -0.51
CA THR A 411 -13.82 -25.19 0.13
C THR A 411 -14.42 -24.41 1.30
N ALA A 412 -15.66 -24.72 1.65
CA ALA A 412 -16.30 -24.20 2.84
C ALA A 412 -15.53 -24.59 4.12
N VAL A 413 -15.52 -23.69 5.10
CA VAL A 413 -15.06 -23.93 6.47
C VAL A 413 -16.25 -24.40 7.30
N ALA A 414 -16.13 -25.57 7.92
CA ALA A 414 -17.23 -26.17 8.67
C ALA A 414 -17.33 -25.62 10.11
N ASP A 415 -16.19 -25.38 10.75
CA ASP A 415 -16.08 -24.82 12.09
C ASP A 415 -14.94 -23.80 12.12
N ALA A 416 -15.29 -22.54 12.35
CA ALA A 416 -14.38 -21.41 12.29
C ALA A 416 -14.07 -20.91 13.71
N PRO A 417 -12.80 -20.86 14.12
CA PRO A 417 -12.42 -20.24 15.39
C PRO A 417 -12.58 -18.71 15.32
N LEU A 418 -12.59 -18.06 16.49
CA LEU A 418 -12.58 -16.61 16.64
C LEU A 418 -11.34 -16.19 17.43
N GLY A 419 -10.76 -15.04 17.11
CA GLY A 419 -9.53 -14.57 17.73
C GLY A 419 -8.28 -15.31 17.24
N ILE A 420 -7.26 -15.39 18.09
CA ILE A 420 -5.92 -15.85 17.69
C ILE A 420 -5.78 -17.36 17.93
N HIS A 421 -5.46 -18.10 16.87
CA HIS A 421 -5.30 -19.55 16.90
C HIS A 421 -4.10 -20.02 16.09
N ASN A 422 -3.63 -21.23 16.37
CA ASN A 422 -2.61 -21.89 15.54
C ASN A 422 -3.27 -22.67 14.41
N LEU A 423 -2.68 -22.62 13.22
CA LEU A 423 -3.08 -23.42 12.07
C LEU A 423 -2.26 -24.71 12.02
N HIS A 424 -2.94 -25.85 12.11
CA HIS A 424 -2.33 -27.16 11.88
C HIS A 424 -2.82 -27.75 10.55
N VAL A 425 -1.88 -27.94 9.60
CA VAL A 425 -2.16 -28.45 8.26
C VAL A 425 -1.53 -29.82 8.11
N SER A 426 -2.30 -30.82 7.67
CA SER A 426 -1.81 -32.19 7.51
C SER A 426 -2.23 -32.82 6.19
N LEU A 427 -1.36 -33.66 5.61
CA LEU A 427 -1.71 -34.46 4.44
C LEU A 427 -2.34 -35.79 4.90
N GLN A 428 -3.66 -35.91 4.76
CA GLN A 428 -4.38 -37.12 5.14
C GLN A 428 -4.25 -38.22 4.09
N LYS A 429 -4.40 -37.87 2.81
CA LYS A 429 -4.35 -38.80 1.68
C LYS A 429 -3.60 -38.17 0.51
N GLY A 430 -2.87 -38.98 -0.23
CA GLY A 430 -2.08 -38.55 -1.39
C GLY A 430 -0.59 -38.51 -1.09
N ALA A 431 0.15 -37.97 -2.04
CA ALA A 431 1.59 -37.75 -1.99
C ALA A 431 1.91 -36.57 -2.92
N ASP A 432 3.12 -36.01 -2.83
CA ASP A 432 3.61 -34.90 -3.67
C ASP A 432 2.78 -33.60 -3.66
N VAL A 433 1.99 -33.37 -2.61
CA VAL A 433 1.24 -32.13 -2.48
C VAL A 433 2.17 -30.99 -2.11
N GLN A 434 2.27 -29.98 -2.96
CA GLN A 434 3.02 -28.76 -2.70
C GLN A 434 2.04 -27.63 -2.41
N VAL A 435 2.30 -26.88 -1.35
CA VAL A 435 1.48 -25.73 -0.92
C VAL A 435 2.37 -24.49 -0.90
N ASP A 436 1.93 -23.44 -1.59
CA ASP A 436 2.55 -22.13 -1.55
C ASP A 436 1.96 -21.34 -0.36
N TRP A 437 0.68 -20.99 -0.47
CA TRP A 437 -0.05 -20.31 0.60
C TRP A 437 -1.45 -20.91 0.80
N LEU A 438 -2.04 -20.60 1.95
CA LEU A 438 -3.48 -20.70 2.18
C LEU A 438 -4.01 -19.37 2.73
N GLY A 439 -5.33 -19.20 2.74
CA GLY A 439 -5.96 -18.06 3.36
C GLY A 439 -7.47 -18.24 3.43
N PHE A 440 -8.15 -17.33 4.09
CA PHE A 440 -9.58 -17.44 4.33
C PHE A 440 -10.38 -16.32 3.63
N ASP A 441 -11.56 -16.68 3.14
CA ASP A 441 -12.54 -15.85 2.44
C ASP A 441 -12.06 -15.23 1.11
N ALA A 442 -12.12 -13.89 0.94
CA ALA A 442 -12.07 -13.26 -0.38
C ALA A 442 -10.66 -12.96 -0.91
N LEU A 443 -9.65 -12.91 -0.04
CA LEU A 443 -8.21 -12.73 -0.35
C LEU A 443 -7.93 -11.75 -1.51
N PRO A 444 -8.23 -10.44 -1.35
CA PRO A 444 -7.91 -9.43 -2.36
C PRO A 444 -6.40 -9.39 -2.67
N TRP A 445 -6.04 -8.74 -3.77
CA TRP A 445 -4.62 -8.60 -4.15
C TRP A 445 -3.92 -7.61 -3.21
N GLU A 446 -2.65 -7.85 -2.89
CA GLU A 446 -1.89 -7.05 -1.92
C GLU A 446 -1.03 -5.95 -2.58
N LYS A 447 -1.02 -5.90 -3.92
CA LYS A 447 -0.25 -4.96 -4.73
C LYS A 447 -1.10 -4.47 -5.90
N GLY A 448 -0.94 -3.19 -6.23
CA GLY A 448 -1.66 -2.53 -7.31
C GLY A 448 -1.10 -2.81 -8.70
N ALA A 449 -1.85 -2.42 -9.73
CA ALA A 449 -1.44 -2.56 -11.13
C ALA A 449 -0.24 -1.69 -11.54
N PHE A 450 0.03 -0.55 -10.87
CA PHE A 450 1.23 0.26 -11.13
C PHE A 450 2.53 -0.50 -10.86
N GLU A 451 2.51 -1.44 -9.90
CA GLU A 451 3.65 -2.29 -9.58
C GLU A 451 3.61 -3.59 -10.39
N THR A 452 2.43 -4.20 -10.50
CA THR A 452 2.32 -5.59 -11.00
C THR A 452 2.04 -5.70 -12.50
N GLY A 453 1.52 -4.65 -13.13
CA GLY A 453 0.98 -4.69 -14.49
C GLY A 453 -0.23 -5.62 -14.68
N ARG A 454 -0.83 -6.12 -13.58
CA ARG A 454 -1.92 -7.10 -13.61
C ARG A 454 -3.22 -6.49 -13.12
N TYR A 455 -4.34 -7.07 -13.57
CA TYR A 455 -5.69 -6.65 -13.20
C TYR A 455 -6.54 -7.85 -12.80
N ARG A 456 -7.22 -7.74 -11.66
CA ARG A 456 -8.06 -8.81 -11.11
C ARG A 456 -9.34 -8.94 -11.94
N ASN A 457 -9.64 -10.15 -12.41
CA ASN A 457 -10.94 -10.47 -13.02
C ASN A 457 -11.76 -11.30 -12.02
N LEU A 458 -12.53 -10.59 -11.19
CA LEU A 458 -13.27 -11.21 -10.09
C LEU A 458 -14.40 -12.12 -10.60
N PHE A 459 -14.98 -11.83 -11.77
CA PHE A 459 -15.93 -12.76 -12.40
C PHE A 459 -15.29 -14.10 -12.72
N VAL A 460 -14.10 -14.11 -13.34
CA VAL A 460 -13.38 -15.35 -13.65
C VAL A 460 -12.96 -16.09 -12.38
N GLU A 461 -12.50 -15.37 -11.35
CA GLU A 461 -12.20 -15.96 -10.05
C GLU A 461 -13.42 -16.63 -9.39
N MET A 462 -14.63 -16.12 -9.66
CA MET A 462 -15.89 -16.71 -9.20
C MET A 462 -16.42 -17.84 -10.10
N GLY A 463 -15.70 -18.19 -11.18
CA GLY A 463 -16.03 -19.30 -12.07
C GLY A 463 -16.85 -18.93 -13.32
N TYR A 464 -17.10 -17.65 -13.58
CA TYR A 464 -17.68 -17.22 -14.87
C TYR A 464 -16.66 -17.40 -15.99
N LYS A 465 -17.11 -17.85 -17.17
CA LYS A 465 -16.23 -18.03 -18.33
C LYS A 465 -15.75 -16.67 -18.86
N ALA A 466 -14.46 -16.56 -19.17
CA ALA A 466 -13.87 -15.32 -19.66
C ALA A 466 -14.56 -14.80 -20.94
N GLU A 467 -14.99 -15.69 -21.83
CA GLU A 467 -15.72 -15.34 -23.06
C GLU A 467 -17.08 -14.71 -22.76
N ASP A 468 -17.79 -15.21 -21.74
CA ASP A 468 -19.09 -14.68 -21.34
C ASP A 468 -18.94 -13.31 -20.66
N VAL A 469 -17.90 -13.14 -19.84
CA VAL A 469 -17.54 -11.86 -19.23
C VAL A 469 -17.26 -10.83 -20.32
N ASN A 470 -16.41 -11.16 -21.29
CA ASN A 470 -16.07 -10.28 -22.40
C ASN A 470 -17.29 -9.94 -23.27
N ARG A 471 -18.13 -10.94 -23.59
CA ARG A 471 -19.37 -10.71 -24.35
C ARG A 471 -20.31 -9.76 -23.61
N LYS A 472 -20.47 -9.94 -22.30
CA LYS A 472 -21.33 -9.09 -21.48
C LYS A 472 -20.79 -7.67 -21.34
N LEU A 473 -19.48 -7.50 -21.11
CA LEU A 473 -18.84 -6.18 -21.10
C LEU A 473 -19.05 -5.43 -22.43
N ASN A 474 -18.77 -6.10 -23.56
CA ASN A 474 -18.98 -5.51 -24.89
C ASN A 474 -20.45 -5.18 -25.15
N LYS A 475 -21.39 -6.01 -24.68
CA LYS A 475 -22.82 -5.71 -24.78
C LYS A 475 -23.17 -4.46 -23.97
N ILE A 476 -22.67 -4.30 -22.74
CA ILE A 476 -22.94 -3.12 -21.91
C ILE A 476 -22.41 -1.86 -22.59
N PHE A 477 -21.18 -1.88 -23.11
CA PHE A 477 -20.65 -0.77 -23.90
C PHE A 477 -21.53 -0.47 -25.12
N HIS A 478 -21.94 -1.51 -25.86
CA HIS A 478 -22.84 -1.34 -27.00
C HIS A 478 -24.17 -0.71 -26.59
N ASP A 479 -24.79 -1.18 -25.50
CA ASP A 479 -26.08 -0.65 -25.03
C ASP A 479 -25.99 0.86 -24.72
N VAL A 480 -24.88 1.31 -24.12
CA VAL A 480 -24.62 2.72 -23.77
C VAL A 480 -24.34 3.60 -25.00
N PHE A 481 -23.56 3.11 -25.97
CA PHE A 481 -23.06 3.95 -27.09
C PHE A 481 -23.86 3.79 -28.40
N TYR A 482 -24.47 2.62 -28.63
CA TYR A 482 -25.11 2.26 -29.90
C TYR A 482 -26.52 1.69 -29.75
N GLY A 483 -26.89 1.27 -28.54
CA GLY A 483 -28.17 0.62 -28.26
C GLY A 483 -29.39 1.52 -28.45
N LYS A 484 -30.57 0.92 -28.31
CA LYS A 484 -31.87 1.62 -28.42
C LYS A 484 -31.97 2.82 -27.48
N ASN A 485 -31.46 2.66 -26.26
CA ASN A 485 -31.46 3.69 -25.22
C ASN A 485 -30.05 4.30 -25.05
N LYS A 486 -29.28 4.42 -26.14
CA LYS A 486 -27.94 4.99 -26.09
C LYS A 486 -27.94 6.43 -25.57
N VAL A 487 -26.81 6.83 -25.04
CA VAL A 487 -26.56 8.20 -24.58
C VAL A 487 -25.53 8.95 -25.43
N TYR A 488 -24.89 8.27 -26.38
CA TYR A 488 -23.94 8.85 -27.33
C TYR A 488 -24.59 9.23 -28.67
N PHE A 489 -24.33 10.45 -29.14
CA PHE A 489 -24.88 11.00 -30.37
C PHE A 489 -23.80 11.69 -31.21
N GLU A 490 -23.77 11.39 -32.50
CA GLU A 490 -22.85 12.01 -33.46
C GLU A 490 -23.43 13.33 -33.98
N VAL A 491 -22.56 14.30 -34.26
CA VAL A 491 -22.91 15.62 -34.80
C VAL A 491 -22.02 15.90 -36.01
N GLY A 492 -22.60 15.78 -37.20
CA GLY A 492 -21.86 15.83 -38.46
C GLY A 492 -20.73 14.79 -38.50
N ASP A 493 -19.69 15.07 -39.28
CA ASP A 493 -18.68 14.06 -39.61
C ASP A 493 -17.58 13.90 -38.56
N SER A 494 -17.44 14.82 -37.60
CA SER A 494 -16.25 14.89 -36.73
C SER A 494 -16.51 15.17 -35.25
N MET A 495 -17.76 15.37 -34.83
CA MET A 495 -18.11 15.66 -33.43
C MET A 495 -19.17 14.68 -32.90
N GLY A 496 -19.33 14.65 -31.58
CA GLY A 496 -20.39 13.91 -30.91
C GLY A 496 -20.45 14.27 -29.43
N TYR A 497 -21.55 13.95 -28.76
CA TYR A 497 -21.75 14.22 -27.35
C TYR A 497 -22.37 13.03 -26.61
N VAL A 498 -22.23 13.03 -25.29
CA VAL A 498 -22.99 12.17 -24.38
C VAL A 498 -24.07 13.01 -23.70
N SER A 499 -25.34 12.63 -23.85
CA SER A 499 -26.46 13.37 -23.25
C SER A 499 -27.04 12.66 -22.04
N ASP A 500 -27.28 13.45 -20.99
CA ASP A 500 -28.16 13.09 -19.89
C ASP A 500 -29.61 13.20 -20.40
N ILE A 501 -30.11 12.08 -20.93
CA ILE A 501 -31.42 12.00 -21.61
C ILE A 501 -32.56 12.48 -20.71
N LYS A 502 -32.50 12.18 -19.41
CA LYS A 502 -33.56 12.53 -18.46
C LYS A 502 -33.58 14.04 -18.18
N ASN A 503 -32.42 14.70 -18.13
CA ASN A 503 -32.30 16.14 -17.88
C ASN A 503 -32.26 16.98 -19.16
N ARG A 504 -32.16 16.34 -20.33
CA ARG A 504 -32.13 16.97 -21.67
C ARG A 504 -30.94 17.92 -21.85
N ASP A 505 -29.81 17.57 -21.27
CA ASP A 505 -28.56 18.32 -21.36
C ASP A 505 -27.35 17.42 -21.69
N VAL A 506 -26.22 18.06 -21.94
CA VAL A 506 -24.88 17.48 -22.13
C VAL A 506 -24.03 17.98 -20.98
N ARG A 507 -23.50 17.05 -20.18
CA ARG A 507 -22.74 17.37 -18.97
C ARG A 507 -21.27 17.04 -19.11
N THR A 508 -20.39 17.81 -18.47
CA THR A 508 -18.94 17.55 -18.48
C THR A 508 -18.64 16.15 -17.94
N GLU A 509 -19.33 15.73 -16.89
CA GLU A 509 -19.29 14.38 -16.33
C GLU A 509 -19.54 13.31 -17.42
N GLY A 510 -20.65 13.40 -18.15
CA GLY A 510 -21.00 12.43 -19.20
C GLY A 510 -20.01 12.41 -20.36
N MET A 511 -19.55 13.58 -20.77
CA MET A 511 -18.57 13.74 -21.85
C MET A 511 -17.21 13.12 -21.47
N SER A 512 -16.72 13.41 -20.27
CA SER A 512 -15.44 12.93 -19.78
C SER A 512 -15.48 11.43 -19.47
N TYR A 513 -16.60 10.92 -18.95
CA TYR A 513 -16.86 9.48 -18.78
C TYR A 513 -16.89 8.76 -20.13
N GLY A 514 -17.55 9.36 -21.12
CA GLY A 514 -17.59 8.85 -22.48
C GLY A 514 -16.18 8.73 -23.09
N MET A 515 -15.34 9.74 -22.89
CA MET A 515 -13.94 9.73 -23.31
C MET A 515 -13.13 8.63 -22.59
N MET A 516 -13.30 8.50 -21.27
CA MET A 516 -12.63 7.44 -20.50
C MET A 516 -13.05 6.03 -21.00
N ALA A 517 -14.34 5.80 -21.20
CA ALA A 517 -14.82 4.53 -21.76
C ALA A 517 -14.27 4.31 -23.18
N ALA A 518 -14.31 5.32 -24.06
CA ALA A 518 -13.81 5.22 -25.42
C ALA A 518 -12.30 4.88 -25.47
N VAL A 519 -11.48 5.55 -24.65
CA VAL A 519 -10.04 5.24 -24.62
C VAL A 519 -9.79 3.84 -24.10
N GLN A 520 -10.49 3.38 -23.04
CA GLN A 520 -10.35 2.02 -22.50
C GLN A 520 -10.72 0.94 -23.53
N PHE A 521 -11.80 1.14 -24.30
CA PHE A 521 -12.26 0.24 -25.36
C PHE A 521 -11.53 0.42 -26.71
N ASN A 522 -10.51 1.28 -26.76
CA ASN A 522 -9.75 1.57 -27.98
C ASN A 522 -10.62 2.12 -29.13
N LYS A 523 -11.57 3.00 -28.82
CA LYS A 523 -12.49 3.65 -29.76
C LYS A 523 -12.07 5.09 -30.04
N LYS A 524 -10.96 5.26 -30.77
CA LYS A 524 -10.37 6.57 -31.08
C LYS A 524 -11.36 7.55 -31.71
N ASP A 525 -12.17 7.08 -32.67
CA ASP A 525 -13.15 7.96 -33.34
C ASP A 525 -14.19 8.55 -32.38
N ILE A 526 -14.77 7.72 -31.48
CA ILE A 526 -15.69 8.20 -30.44
C ILE A 526 -14.99 9.21 -29.53
N PHE A 527 -13.77 8.90 -29.08
CA PHE A 527 -12.99 9.77 -28.22
C PHE A 527 -12.76 11.14 -28.86
N ASP A 528 -12.26 11.16 -30.09
CA ASP A 528 -11.96 12.39 -30.82
C ASP A 528 -13.22 13.23 -31.06
N ARG A 529 -14.35 12.58 -31.39
CA ARG A 529 -15.65 13.25 -31.56
C ARG A 529 -16.12 13.93 -30.28
N LEU A 530 -16.03 13.23 -29.16
CA LEU A 530 -16.38 13.77 -27.83
C LEU A 530 -15.47 14.93 -27.46
N TRP A 531 -14.16 14.76 -27.64
CA TRP A 531 -13.19 15.81 -27.35
C TRP A 531 -13.44 17.07 -28.18
N ARG A 532 -13.60 16.94 -29.51
CA ARG A 532 -13.85 18.09 -30.39
C ARG A 532 -15.13 18.83 -30.03
N TRP A 533 -16.22 18.10 -29.73
CA TRP A 533 -17.46 18.74 -29.30
C TRP A 533 -17.30 19.47 -27.96
N GLY A 534 -16.69 18.80 -26.97
CA GLY A 534 -16.42 19.38 -25.65
C GLY A 534 -15.53 20.63 -25.75
N LYS A 535 -14.44 20.57 -26.50
CA LYS A 535 -13.54 21.71 -26.74
C LYS A 535 -14.26 22.86 -27.45
N LYS A 536 -15.11 22.56 -28.45
CA LYS A 536 -15.81 23.60 -29.23
C LYS A 536 -16.90 24.31 -28.42
N TYR A 537 -17.74 23.57 -27.72
CA TYR A 537 -18.96 24.13 -27.12
C TYR A 537 -18.86 24.33 -25.61
N MET A 538 -18.10 23.49 -24.91
CA MET A 538 -18.02 23.51 -23.44
C MET A 538 -16.79 24.25 -22.93
N GLN A 539 -15.61 24.00 -23.51
CA GLN A 539 -14.37 24.62 -23.05
C GLN A 539 -14.35 26.13 -23.29
N HIS A 540 -14.04 26.90 -22.26
CA HIS A 540 -13.77 28.32 -22.37
C HIS A 540 -12.36 28.55 -22.92
N GLN A 541 -12.27 29.33 -24.01
CA GLN A 541 -11.00 29.61 -24.69
C GLN A 541 -10.29 30.85 -24.13
N ASP A 542 -11.05 31.73 -23.46
CA ASP A 542 -10.60 32.99 -22.89
C ASP A 542 -11.34 33.31 -21.56
N GLY A 543 -11.05 34.48 -21.01
CA GLY A 543 -11.66 34.96 -19.77
C GLY A 543 -11.21 34.23 -18.50
N SER A 544 -11.88 34.51 -17.39
CA SER A 544 -11.56 33.92 -16.08
C SER A 544 -11.78 32.40 -16.05
N TYR A 545 -12.70 31.88 -16.87
CA TYR A 545 -12.97 30.45 -17.02
C TYR A 545 -12.02 29.72 -17.98
N LYS A 546 -11.09 30.42 -18.66
CA LYS A 546 -10.19 29.82 -19.66
C LYS A 546 -9.64 28.47 -19.22
N GLY A 547 -9.76 27.47 -20.08
CA GLY A 547 -9.29 26.10 -19.85
C GLY A 547 -10.29 25.18 -19.14
N TYR A 548 -11.29 25.73 -18.44
CA TYR A 548 -12.39 24.96 -17.84
C TYR A 548 -13.56 24.78 -18.80
N PHE A 549 -14.45 23.86 -18.47
CA PHE A 549 -15.59 23.46 -19.28
C PHE A 549 -16.90 23.86 -18.60
N ALA A 550 -17.80 24.48 -19.36
CA ALA A 550 -19.18 24.71 -18.93
C ALA A 550 -19.85 23.38 -18.57
N TRP A 551 -20.23 23.19 -17.30
CA TRP A 551 -20.65 21.89 -16.78
C TRP A 551 -21.92 21.33 -17.43
N SER A 552 -22.79 22.19 -17.97
CA SER A 552 -24.02 21.81 -18.66
C SER A 552 -24.27 22.66 -19.90
N CYS A 553 -24.56 21.98 -21.02
CA CYS A 553 -24.98 22.55 -22.29
C CYS A 553 -26.26 21.88 -22.79
N LYS A 554 -27.03 22.58 -23.62
CA LYS A 554 -28.02 21.94 -24.50
C LYS A 554 -27.31 21.10 -25.56
N THR A 555 -28.06 20.20 -26.19
CA THR A 555 -27.55 19.31 -27.25
C THR A 555 -27.09 20.04 -28.52
N ASP A 556 -27.50 21.29 -28.72
CA ASP A 556 -27.03 22.16 -29.81
C ASP A 556 -25.70 22.89 -29.48
N GLY A 557 -25.17 22.72 -28.26
CA GLY A 557 -23.95 23.36 -27.78
C GLY A 557 -24.17 24.65 -26.99
N THR A 558 -25.40 25.14 -26.87
CA THR A 558 -25.72 26.32 -26.06
C THR A 558 -25.49 26.04 -24.58
N ARG A 559 -24.63 26.81 -23.91
CA ARG A 559 -24.31 26.62 -22.49
C ARG A 559 -25.51 26.97 -21.61
N ASN A 560 -25.92 26.04 -20.73
CA ASN A 560 -26.91 26.31 -19.68
C ASN A 560 -26.28 27.06 -18.49
N SER A 561 -24.99 26.84 -18.26
CA SER A 561 -24.19 27.47 -17.21
C SER A 561 -22.79 27.77 -17.73
N GLN A 562 -22.15 28.84 -17.23
CA GLN A 562 -20.74 29.12 -17.51
C GLN A 562 -19.79 28.41 -16.55
N GLY A 563 -20.26 28.03 -15.35
CA GLY A 563 -19.43 27.38 -14.33
C GLY A 563 -18.97 25.98 -14.73
N ALA A 564 -17.94 25.48 -14.04
CA ALA A 564 -17.40 24.13 -14.22
C ALA A 564 -17.79 23.19 -13.08
N ALA A 565 -17.64 21.89 -13.32
CA ALA A 565 -17.81 20.82 -12.33
C ALA A 565 -16.54 19.98 -12.33
N SER A 566 -15.80 20.04 -11.22
CA SER A 566 -14.38 19.69 -11.12
C SER A 566 -14.06 18.23 -11.48
N ASP A 567 -14.99 17.31 -11.28
CA ASP A 567 -14.87 15.91 -11.69
C ASP A 567 -14.79 15.74 -13.21
N GLY A 568 -15.48 16.60 -13.97
CA GLY A 568 -15.40 16.66 -15.42
C GLY A 568 -13.97 16.89 -15.90
N GLU A 569 -13.33 17.96 -15.43
CA GLU A 569 -11.92 18.27 -15.71
C GLU A 569 -10.97 17.13 -15.31
N LEU A 570 -11.17 16.55 -14.12
CA LEU A 570 -10.38 15.43 -13.60
C LEU A 570 -10.39 14.22 -14.56
N TYR A 571 -11.56 13.84 -15.07
CA TYR A 571 -11.66 12.76 -16.05
C TYR A 571 -11.15 13.16 -17.44
N PHE A 572 -11.35 14.40 -17.89
CA PHE A 572 -10.83 14.87 -19.18
C PHE A 572 -9.30 14.76 -19.22
N VAL A 573 -8.61 15.30 -18.22
CA VAL A 573 -7.14 15.28 -18.13
C VAL A 573 -6.63 13.84 -18.16
N THR A 574 -7.19 12.96 -17.32
CA THR A 574 -6.76 11.56 -17.25
C THR A 574 -7.01 10.81 -18.56
N SER A 575 -8.18 11.03 -19.17
CA SER A 575 -8.55 10.39 -20.45
C SER A 575 -7.63 10.84 -21.59
N LEU A 576 -7.24 12.12 -21.61
CA LEU A 576 -6.30 12.67 -22.59
C LEU A 576 -4.87 12.12 -22.41
N ILE A 577 -4.39 11.99 -21.18
CA ILE A 577 -3.09 11.34 -20.90
C ILE A 577 -3.12 9.90 -21.42
N PHE A 578 -4.19 9.15 -21.14
CA PHE A 578 -4.33 7.80 -21.67
C PHE A 578 -4.46 7.74 -23.19
N ALA A 579 -5.15 8.70 -23.82
CA ALA A 579 -5.22 8.78 -25.27
C ALA A 579 -3.83 9.02 -25.88
N SER A 580 -3.05 9.92 -25.28
CA SER A 580 -1.64 10.14 -25.62
C SER A 580 -0.82 8.85 -25.53
N ASN A 581 -0.91 8.16 -24.40
CA ASN A 581 -0.19 6.91 -24.16
C ASN A 581 -0.59 5.81 -25.16
N ARG A 582 -1.87 5.73 -25.53
CA ARG A 582 -2.41 4.68 -26.39
C ARG A 582 -2.18 4.92 -27.89
N TRP A 583 -2.40 6.15 -28.35
CA TRP A 583 -2.48 6.50 -29.77
C TRP A 583 -1.37 7.43 -30.23
N GLY A 584 -0.57 7.99 -29.32
CA GLY A 584 0.40 9.04 -29.62
C GLY A 584 -0.27 10.39 -29.87
N ASN A 585 0.54 11.44 -30.03
CA ASN A 585 0.05 12.81 -30.17
C ASN A 585 -0.02 13.31 -31.63
N ASP A 586 0.61 12.58 -32.57
CA ASP A 586 0.61 12.94 -33.99
C ASP A 586 -0.61 12.35 -34.71
N THR A 587 -1.81 12.78 -34.32
CA THR A 587 -3.07 12.22 -34.81
C THR A 587 -4.13 13.27 -35.19
N GLY A 588 -3.70 14.54 -35.31
CA GLY A 588 -4.58 15.71 -35.46
C GLY A 588 -5.10 16.29 -34.14
N ILE A 589 -4.91 15.58 -33.02
CA ILE A 589 -5.09 16.07 -31.65
C ILE A 589 -3.84 15.67 -30.87
N ASP A 590 -3.14 16.66 -30.31
CA ASP A 590 -2.04 16.41 -29.36
C ASP A 590 -2.63 16.27 -27.94
N TYR A 591 -3.06 15.05 -27.61
CA TYR A 591 -3.80 14.81 -26.36
C TYR A 591 -3.03 15.22 -25.12
N LEU A 592 -1.71 15.02 -25.10
CA LEU A 592 -0.89 15.42 -23.96
C LEU A 592 -0.87 16.94 -23.80
N LYS A 593 -0.69 17.70 -24.89
CA LYS A 593 -0.77 19.17 -24.83
C LYS A 593 -2.13 19.65 -24.34
N GLU A 594 -3.21 18.99 -24.76
CA GLU A 594 -4.56 19.34 -24.31
C GLU A 594 -4.74 19.10 -22.81
N ALA A 595 -4.23 17.98 -22.29
CA ALA A 595 -4.24 17.70 -20.84
C ALA A 595 -3.43 18.74 -20.06
N GLN A 596 -2.21 19.02 -20.51
CA GLN A 596 -1.33 20.02 -19.93
C GLN A 596 -1.96 21.41 -19.94
N ASN A 597 -2.62 21.79 -21.04
CA ASN A 597 -3.31 23.07 -21.15
C ASN A 597 -4.40 23.24 -20.09
N ILE A 598 -5.18 22.20 -19.79
CA ILE A 598 -6.20 22.25 -18.71
C ILE A 598 -5.51 22.47 -17.36
N LEU A 599 -4.46 21.71 -17.06
CA LEU A 599 -3.73 21.80 -15.79
C LEU A 599 -3.02 23.15 -15.62
N ASP A 600 -2.42 23.68 -16.68
CA ASP A 600 -1.72 24.97 -16.66
C ASP A 600 -2.70 26.13 -16.53
N CYS A 601 -3.80 26.12 -17.29
CA CYS A 601 -4.87 27.11 -17.13
C CYS A 601 -5.49 27.07 -15.73
N SER A 602 -5.55 25.89 -15.11
CA SER A 602 -6.00 25.74 -13.72
C SER A 602 -5.04 26.42 -12.75
N MET A 603 -3.74 26.15 -12.86
CA MET A 603 -2.73 26.75 -11.98
C MET A 603 -2.51 28.25 -12.19
N GLN A 604 -2.84 28.79 -13.36
CA GLN A 604 -2.82 30.24 -13.59
C GLN A 604 -3.87 31.01 -12.77
N LYS A 605 -4.83 30.32 -12.14
CA LYS A 605 -5.90 30.94 -11.33
C LYS A 605 -5.53 31.17 -9.87
N VAL A 606 -4.28 30.87 -9.48
CA VAL A 606 -3.81 31.14 -8.12
C VAL A 606 -3.90 32.64 -7.82
N GLY A 607 -4.61 32.97 -6.74
CA GLY A 607 -4.79 34.35 -6.29
C GLY A 607 -5.82 35.17 -7.08
N MET A 608 -6.60 34.58 -7.99
CA MET A 608 -7.69 35.28 -8.68
C MET A 608 -8.94 35.41 -7.77
N ASP A 609 -9.68 36.52 -7.92
CA ASP A 609 -10.84 36.82 -7.08
C ASP A 609 -12.09 35.95 -7.36
N GLN A 610 -12.28 35.55 -8.62
CA GLN A 610 -13.51 34.89 -9.08
C GLN A 610 -13.36 33.38 -9.29
N MET A 611 -12.16 32.93 -9.64
CA MET A 611 -11.86 31.54 -9.98
C MET A 611 -10.66 31.06 -9.17
N ALA A 612 -10.68 29.80 -8.77
CA ALA A 612 -9.60 29.11 -8.12
C ALA A 612 -9.05 28.01 -9.04
N PRO A 613 -7.84 27.49 -8.76
CA PRO A 613 -7.41 26.23 -9.34
C PRO A 613 -8.38 25.08 -8.99
N LEU A 614 -8.39 24.05 -9.83
CA LEU A 614 -9.19 22.82 -9.65
C LEU A 614 -8.88 22.11 -8.32
N ILE A 615 -7.61 22.18 -7.91
CA ILE A 615 -7.13 21.69 -6.63
C ILE A 615 -7.00 22.89 -5.71
N ASN A 616 -7.67 22.85 -4.56
CA ASN A 616 -7.45 23.82 -3.51
C ASN A 616 -6.00 23.66 -3.01
N LEU A 617 -5.19 24.71 -3.13
CA LEU A 617 -3.75 24.62 -2.84
C LEU A 617 -3.41 24.57 -1.35
N GLU A 618 -4.30 25.02 -0.47
CA GLU A 618 -4.12 24.95 0.98
C GLU A 618 -4.30 23.51 1.46
N HIS A 619 -5.37 22.85 1.01
CA HIS A 619 -5.70 21.49 1.43
C HIS A 619 -5.08 20.41 0.52
N GLN A 620 -4.68 20.78 -0.70
CA GLN A 620 -4.24 19.88 -1.77
C GLN A 620 -5.31 18.83 -2.11
N LEU A 621 -6.57 19.25 -2.06
CA LEU A 621 -7.76 18.46 -2.35
C LEU A 621 -8.48 19.09 -3.55
N ILE A 622 -9.11 18.27 -4.38
CA ILE A 622 -10.02 18.77 -5.40
C ILE A 622 -11.16 19.56 -4.73
N ASN A 623 -11.61 20.64 -5.36
CA ASN A 623 -12.78 21.37 -4.90
C ASN A 623 -14.06 20.87 -5.58
N PHE A 624 -15.22 21.25 -5.05
CA PHE A 624 -16.50 20.95 -5.70
C PHE A 624 -16.64 21.68 -7.05
N THR A 625 -16.38 22.98 -7.07
CA THR A 625 -16.22 23.75 -8.31
C THR A 625 -15.12 24.78 -8.14
N PRO A 626 -14.44 25.21 -9.21
CA PRO A 626 -13.40 26.23 -9.13
C PRO A 626 -13.95 27.65 -8.90
N SER A 627 -15.23 27.80 -8.61
CA SER A 627 -15.78 29.10 -8.18
C SER A 627 -15.33 29.46 -6.77
N ARG A 628 -15.36 30.75 -6.42
CA ARG A 628 -15.02 31.20 -5.05
C ARG A 628 -15.76 30.42 -3.95
N HIS A 629 -17.05 30.15 -4.12
CA HIS A 629 -17.83 29.39 -3.14
C HIS A 629 -17.54 27.89 -3.21
N GLY A 630 -17.50 27.30 -4.42
CA GLY A 630 -17.21 25.87 -4.58
C GLY A 630 -15.80 25.48 -4.14
N ASN A 631 -14.86 26.42 -4.08
CA ASN A 631 -13.51 26.22 -3.57
C ASN A 631 -13.41 26.27 -2.03
N THR A 632 -14.54 26.34 -1.31
CA THR A 632 -14.58 26.28 0.17
C THR A 632 -14.91 24.90 0.72
N PHE A 633 -15.29 23.95 -0.15
CA PHE A 633 -15.65 22.58 0.21
C PHE A 633 -15.37 21.61 -0.94
N THR A 634 -15.59 20.32 -0.72
CA THR A 634 -15.38 19.26 -1.72
C THR A 634 -16.55 18.27 -1.75
N ASP A 635 -16.45 17.31 -2.67
CA ASP A 635 -17.33 16.18 -2.86
C ASP A 635 -16.49 14.89 -2.80
N PRO A 636 -16.75 13.97 -1.84
CA PRO A 636 -16.01 12.71 -1.71
C PRO A 636 -15.91 11.90 -3.01
N SER A 637 -16.92 11.96 -3.87
CA SER A 637 -16.95 11.26 -5.14
C SER A 637 -16.00 11.82 -6.20
N TYR A 638 -15.42 13.01 -5.98
CA TYR A 638 -14.45 13.62 -6.89
C TYR A 638 -13.02 13.19 -6.54
N HIS A 639 -12.80 12.53 -5.40
CA HIS A 639 -11.50 12.06 -4.98
C HIS A 639 -11.13 10.74 -5.66
N LEU A 640 -10.26 10.83 -6.68
CA LEU A 640 -9.68 9.70 -7.40
C LEU A 640 -8.15 9.72 -7.28
N PRO A 641 -7.58 9.26 -6.14
CA PRO A 641 -6.13 9.27 -5.93
C PRO A 641 -5.34 8.59 -7.06
N ALA A 642 -5.90 7.50 -7.62
CA ALA A 642 -5.35 6.76 -8.75
C ALA A 642 -5.07 7.64 -9.98
N PHE A 643 -5.89 8.67 -10.22
CA PHE A 643 -5.69 9.58 -11.35
C PHE A 643 -4.54 10.54 -11.09
N TYR A 644 -4.36 11.03 -9.87
CA TYR A 644 -3.19 11.85 -9.55
C TYR A 644 -1.89 11.03 -9.63
N GLU A 645 -1.91 9.72 -9.36
CA GLU A 645 -0.75 8.84 -9.62
C GLU A 645 -0.44 8.73 -11.13
N VAL A 646 -1.47 8.69 -11.99
CA VAL A 646 -1.32 8.77 -13.46
C VAL A 646 -0.70 10.11 -13.85
N TRP A 647 -1.18 11.22 -13.29
CA TRP A 647 -0.69 12.56 -13.61
C TRP A 647 0.76 12.73 -13.16
N ALA A 648 1.09 12.25 -11.95
CA ALA A 648 2.45 12.25 -11.44
C ALA A 648 3.44 11.54 -12.36
N LYS A 649 3.01 10.46 -13.03
CA LYS A 649 3.86 9.69 -13.95
C LYS A 649 3.91 10.27 -15.36
N TRP A 650 2.80 10.78 -15.89
CA TRP A 650 2.66 11.00 -17.34
C TRP A 650 2.06 12.34 -17.75
N ALA A 651 1.67 13.22 -16.83
CA ALA A 651 1.29 14.59 -17.20
C ALA A 651 2.48 15.36 -17.79
N ASN A 652 3.72 15.03 -17.38
CA ASN A 652 4.96 15.66 -17.85
C ASN A 652 4.92 17.20 -17.79
N ASP A 653 4.31 17.73 -16.73
CA ASP A 653 4.00 19.15 -16.53
C ASP A 653 4.88 19.81 -15.45
N GLY A 654 5.92 19.11 -14.98
CA GLY A 654 6.82 19.58 -13.93
C GLY A 654 6.25 19.51 -12.50
N ARG A 655 5.04 18.96 -12.29
CA ARG A 655 4.34 18.96 -10.98
C ARG A 655 4.17 17.56 -10.38
N SER A 656 5.04 16.61 -10.72
CA SER A 656 4.93 15.20 -10.30
C SER A 656 4.75 15.01 -8.78
N GLU A 657 5.60 15.65 -7.97
CA GLU A 657 5.52 15.54 -6.50
C GLU A 657 4.25 16.16 -5.92
N PHE A 658 3.75 17.25 -6.51
CA PHE A 658 2.47 17.85 -6.12
C PHE A 658 1.31 16.89 -6.36
N TRP A 659 1.28 16.18 -7.49
CA TRP A 659 0.24 15.20 -7.79
C TRP A 659 0.31 13.97 -6.87
N LYS A 660 1.52 13.51 -6.51
CA LYS A 660 1.68 12.45 -5.50
C LYS A 660 1.12 12.87 -4.14
N GLU A 661 1.36 14.12 -3.73
CA GLU A 661 0.80 14.65 -2.48
C GLU A 661 -0.73 14.78 -2.55
N CYS A 662 -1.30 15.20 -3.69
CA CYS A 662 -2.75 15.22 -3.89
C CYS A 662 -3.38 13.82 -3.80
N ALA A 663 -2.71 12.78 -4.32
CA ALA A 663 -3.13 11.38 -4.15
C ALA A 663 -3.16 10.99 -2.67
N ARG A 664 -2.08 11.28 -1.95
CA ARG A 664 -1.94 11.00 -0.51
C ARG A 664 -3.04 11.71 0.30
N LYS A 665 -3.19 13.02 0.12
CA LYS A 665 -4.18 13.88 0.79
C LYS A 665 -5.61 13.43 0.51
N SER A 666 -5.91 13.01 -0.71
CA SER A 666 -7.23 12.49 -1.05
C SER A 666 -7.56 11.17 -0.35
N ARG A 667 -6.57 10.27 -0.17
CA ARG A 667 -6.75 9.06 0.66
C ARG A 667 -7.04 9.43 2.11
N GLU A 668 -6.22 10.32 2.70
CA GLU A 668 -6.44 10.82 4.07
C GLU A 668 -7.82 11.45 4.25
N PHE A 669 -8.24 12.28 3.30
CA PHE A 669 -9.55 12.94 3.33
C PHE A 669 -10.71 11.94 3.34
N LEU A 670 -10.63 10.86 2.56
CA LEU A 670 -11.67 9.82 2.54
C LEU A 670 -11.84 9.16 3.91
N HIS A 671 -10.77 9.05 4.72
CA HIS A 671 -10.87 8.55 6.10
C HIS A 671 -11.72 9.46 6.98
N THR A 672 -11.66 10.77 6.74
CA THR A 672 -12.30 11.79 7.58
C THR A 672 -13.79 11.98 7.29
N CYS A 673 -14.21 11.80 6.03
CA CYS A 673 -15.59 12.08 5.60
C CYS A 673 -16.51 10.85 5.56
N ILE A 674 -15.95 9.64 5.58
CA ILE A 674 -16.74 8.40 5.56
C ILE A 674 -17.10 7.97 6.98
N ASN A 675 -18.37 7.65 7.19
CA ASN A 675 -18.84 7.13 8.46
C ASN A 675 -18.24 5.74 8.77
N GLU A 676 -17.51 5.62 9.87
CA GLU A 676 -16.80 4.39 10.27
C GLU A 676 -17.72 3.18 10.56
N ARG A 677 -19.02 3.39 10.79
CA ARG A 677 -19.97 2.33 11.14
C ARG A 677 -20.74 1.81 9.94
N THR A 678 -21.02 2.66 8.97
CA THR A 678 -21.85 2.33 7.81
C THR A 678 -21.05 2.29 6.51
N GLY A 679 -19.87 2.91 6.46
CA GLY A 679 -19.11 3.11 5.23
C GLY A 679 -19.77 4.12 4.28
N LEU A 680 -20.80 4.85 4.71
CA LEU A 680 -21.47 5.86 3.88
C LEU A 680 -20.75 7.21 3.96
N ASN A 681 -20.63 7.88 2.81
CA ASN A 681 -20.16 9.26 2.68
C ASN A 681 -21.33 10.22 2.35
N PRO A 682 -21.19 11.53 2.63
CA PRO A 682 -22.10 12.55 2.11
C PRO A 682 -21.82 12.84 0.64
N ASP A 683 -22.78 13.44 -0.08
CA ASP A 683 -22.52 14.02 -1.41
C ASP A 683 -21.49 15.15 -1.30
N TYR A 684 -21.66 16.11 -0.38
CA TYR A 684 -20.73 17.23 -0.19
C TYR A 684 -20.29 17.35 1.27
N CYS A 685 -19.04 17.75 1.49
CA CYS A 685 -18.52 18.02 2.83
C CYS A 685 -17.38 19.03 2.82
N ASN A 686 -17.06 19.59 3.99
CA ASN A 686 -15.94 20.49 4.19
C ASN A 686 -14.60 19.75 3.95
N PHE A 687 -13.52 20.49 3.70
CA PHE A 687 -12.19 19.88 3.47
C PHE A 687 -11.64 19.11 4.68
N ASP A 688 -12.17 19.32 5.88
CA ASP A 688 -11.85 18.56 7.08
C ASP A 688 -12.67 17.25 7.23
N GLY A 689 -13.55 16.98 6.26
CA GLY A 689 -14.44 15.82 6.20
C GLY A 689 -15.78 16.00 6.94
N SER A 690 -15.99 17.12 7.62
CA SER A 690 -17.24 17.37 8.33
C SER A 690 -18.41 17.67 7.40
N LEU A 691 -19.61 17.25 7.80
CA LEU A 691 -20.85 17.60 7.10
C LEU A 691 -21.04 19.12 6.99
N MET A 692 -21.59 19.58 5.87
CA MET A 692 -21.81 21.00 5.59
C MET A 692 -22.87 21.62 6.51
N LYS A 693 -23.89 20.84 6.93
CA LYS A 693 -24.98 21.26 7.83
C LYS A 693 -25.74 22.48 7.33
N THR A 694 -25.94 22.58 6.02
CA THR A 694 -26.62 23.75 5.40
C THR A 694 -28.15 23.69 5.52
N GLY A 695 -28.71 22.53 5.87
CA GLY A 695 -30.15 22.29 5.85
C GLY A 695 -30.71 22.06 4.44
N ASN A 696 -29.88 22.12 3.39
CA ASN A 696 -30.26 21.76 2.03
C ASN A 696 -30.39 20.23 1.89
N ILE A 697 -31.24 19.80 0.97
CA ILE A 697 -31.45 18.36 0.70
C ILE A 697 -30.18 17.67 0.15
N ILE A 698 -29.36 18.42 -0.59
CA ILE A 698 -28.09 17.97 -1.17
C ILE A 698 -26.95 18.40 -0.25
N GLY A 699 -25.97 17.52 -0.08
CA GLY A 699 -24.78 17.76 0.73
C GLY A 699 -24.62 16.65 1.75
N ASP A 700 -25.34 16.69 2.86
CA ASP A 700 -25.00 15.92 4.06
C ASP A 700 -25.41 14.43 4.04
N ALA A 701 -26.09 13.97 2.99
CA ALA A 701 -26.62 12.60 2.89
C ALA A 701 -25.92 11.82 1.77
N PHE A 702 -25.91 10.49 1.90
CA PHE A 702 -25.47 9.58 0.85
C PHE A 702 -26.54 9.56 -0.25
N ARG A 703 -26.24 10.16 -1.42
CA ARG A 703 -27.13 10.14 -2.58
C ARG A 703 -26.33 9.93 -3.87
N TYR A 704 -26.78 10.50 -4.99
CA TYR A 704 -26.31 10.12 -6.33
C TYR A 704 -24.80 10.23 -6.50
N ASP A 705 -24.20 11.37 -6.13
CA ASP A 705 -22.75 11.59 -6.24
C ASP A 705 -21.98 10.57 -5.40
N SER A 706 -22.46 10.32 -4.19
CA SER A 706 -21.86 9.38 -3.23
C SER A 706 -21.73 7.95 -3.76
N TRP A 707 -22.57 7.52 -4.71
CA TRP A 707 -22.53 6.15 -5.22
C TRP A 707 -21.22 5.80 -5.91
N ARG A 708 -20.44 6.78 -6.34
CA ARG A 708 -19.16 6.57 -7.03
C ARG A 708 -18.01 6.26 -6.08
N VAL A 709 -18.08 6.71 -4.82
CA VAL A 709 -17.01 6.52 -3.83
C VAL A 709 -16.58 5.05 -3.68
N PRO A 710 -17.49 4.06 -3.58
CA PRO A 710 -17.12 2.65 -3.57
C PRO A 710 -16.25 2.20 -4.75
N MET A 711 -16.54 2.67 -5.98
CA MET A 711 -15.76 2.28 -7.15
C MET A 711 -14.46 3.08 -7.29
N ASN A 712 -14.43 4.34 -6.84
CA ASN A 712 -13.21 5.15 -6.80
C ASN A 712 -12.18 4.52 -5.87
N ILE A 713 -12.61 4.07 -4.68
CA ILE A 713 -11.77 3.32 -3.75
C ILE A 713 -11.33 1.99 -4.37
N ALA A 714 -12.23 1.27 -5.06
CA ALA A 714 -11.85 0.06 -5.78
C ALA A 714 -10.84 0.31 -6.91
N LEU A 715 -10.90 1.46 -7.58
CA LEU A 715 -9.93 1.87 -8.60
C LEU A 715 -8.54 2.09 -7.99
N ASP A 716 -8.47 2.92 -6.95
CA ASP A 716 -7.21 3.23 -6.27
C ASP A 716 -6.59 2.00 -5.63
N TYR A 717 -7.38 1.14 -5.01
CA TYR A 717 -6.91 -0.16 -4.53
C TYR A 717 -6.36 -1.01 -5.68
N SER A 718 -7.11 -1.13 -6.79
CA SER A 718 -6.68 -1.96 -7.92
C SER A 718 -5.43 -1.43 -8.62
N TRP A 719 -5.22 -0.12 -8.65
CA TRP A 719 -4.11 0.49 -9.39
C TRP A 719 -2.90 0.78 -8.51
N ALA A 720 -3.11 1.44 -7.37
CA ALA A 720 -2.04 1.86 -6.48
C ALA A 720 -1.89 0.95 -5.25
N CYS A 721 -3.00 0.52 -4.64
CA CYS A 721 -3.01 -0.30 -3.42
C CYS A 721 -2.22 0.31 -2.25
N LYS A 722 -2.15 1.64 -2.16
CA LYS A 722 -1.33 2.36 -1.17
C LYS A 722 -2.01 2.61 0.19
N ASP A 723 -3.33 2.38 0.29
CA ASP A 723 -4.10 2.56 1.53
C ASP A 723 -4.91 1.29 1.85
N LYS A 724 -4.22 0.15 1.70
CA LYS A 724 -4.78 -1.20 1.67
C LYS A 724 -5.66 -1.51 2.88
N GLU A 725 -5.17 -1.29 4.10
CA GLU A 725 -5.89 -1.67 5.31
C GLU A 725 -7.21 -0.90 5.46
N TRP A 726 -7.18 0.42 5.30
CA TRP A 726 -8.38 1.24 5.43
C TRP A 726 -9.36 0.97 4.29
N GLN A 727 -8.90 0.83 3.05
CA GLN A 727 -9.76 0.52 1.90
C GLN A 727 -10.46 -0.84 2.06
N GLN A 728 -9.77 -1.85 2.62
CA GLN A 728 -10.37 -3.14 2.98
C GLN A 728 -11.43 -3.01 4.08
N GLN A 729 -11.15 -2.22 5.12
CA GLN A 729 -12.11 -1.94 6.19
C GLN A 729 -13.35 -1.21 5.66
N TYR A 730 -13.15 -0.20 4.82
CA TYR A 730 -14.22 0.53 4.14
C TYR A 730 -15.13 -0.43 3.37
N ALA A 731 -14.57 -1.26 2.47
CA ALA A 731 -15.34 -2.13 1.61
C ALA A 731 -16.17 -3.14 2.42
N ASN A 732 -15.58 -3.70 3.48
CA ASN A 732 -16.28 -4.59 4.39
C ASN A 732 -17.43 -3.87 5.13
N THR A 733 -17.17 -2.66 5.65
CA THR A 733 -18.15 -1.90 6.44
C THR A 733 -19.34 -1.49 5.56
N PHE A 734 -19.05 -0.91 4.39
CA PHE A 734 -20.06 -0.50 3.41
C PHE A 734 -20.92 -1.68 2.94
N GLN A 735 -20.30 -2.79 2.57
CA GLN A 735 -21.04 -3.98 2.15
C GLN A 735 -21.82 -4.62 3.30
N ASN A 736 -21.28 -4.66 4.52
CA ASN A 736 -22.00 -5.13 5.71
C ASN A 736 -23.26 -4.28 5.97
N PHE A 737 -23.15 -2.95 5.86
CA PHE A 737 -24.30 -2.07 6.01
C PHE A 737 -25.37 -2.37 4.95
N LEU A 738 -25.04 -2.34 3.66
CA LEU A 738 -26.02 -2.63 2.60
C LEU A 738 -26.61 -4.03 2.70
N TYR A 739 -25.79 -5.02 3.08
CA TYR A 739 -26.26 -6.38 3.31
C TYR A 739 -27.29 -6.44 4.44
N SER A 740 -27.10 -5.65 5.51
CA SER A 740 -28.09 -5.53 6.61
C SER A 740 -29.40 -4.88 6.18
N GLN A 741 -29.40 -4.06 5.13
CA GLN A 741 -30.60 -3.48 4.51
C GLN A 741 -31.30 -4.44 3.52
N GLY A 742 -30.70 -5.61 3.29
CA GLY A 742 -31.16 -6.61 2.34
C GLY A 742 -30.53 -6.43 0.95
N ILE A 743 -29.83 -7.45 0.48
CA ILE A 743 -29.07 -7.40 -0.78
C ILE A 743 -29.93 -7.13 -2.03
N ASP A 744 -31.21 -7.48 -1.98
CA ASP A 744 -32.18 -7.27 -3.06
C ASP A 744 -33.08 -6.03 -2.84
N THR A 745 -32.92 -5.33 -1.71
CA THR A 745 -33.89 -4.32 -1.24
C THR A 745 -33.26 -3.03 -0.71
N PHE A 746 -31.93 -2.96 -0.55
CA PHE A 746 -31.29 -1.72 -0.11
C PHE A 746 -31.63 -0.56 -1.05
N VAL A 747 -31.88 0.61 -0.49
CA VAL A 747 -32.29 1.80 -1.23
C VAL A 747 -31.10 2.66 -1.66
N ASP A 748 -31.37 3.68 -2.46
CA ASP A 748 -30.36 4.49 -3.12
C ASP A 748 -30.01 5.80 -2.38
N GLN A 749 -30.63 6.07 -1.21
CA GLN A 749 -30.38 7.27 -0.40
C GLN A 749 -30.49 6.99 1.11
N TYR A 750 -29.50 7.47 1.89
CA TYR A 750 -29.45 7.35 3.36
C TYR A 750 -28.82 8.60 3.99
N ASN A 751 -29.12 8.86 5.25
CA ASN A 751 -28.21 9.69 6.06
C ASN A 751 -26.89 8.92 6.27
N VAL A 752 -25.78 9.61 6.45
CA VAL A 752 -24.46 8.97 6.58
C VAL A 752 -24.35 8.02 7.77
N ASP A 753 -25.17 8.22 8.81
CA ASP A 753 -25.27 7.32 9.97
C ASP A 753 -26.09 6.05 9.71
N GLY A 754 -26.63 5.89 8.49
CA GLY A 754 -27.43 4.76 8.05
C GLY A 754 -28.94 4.90 8.28
N THR A 755 -29.39 5.99 8.89
CA THR A 755 -30.83 6.25 9.08
C THR A 755 -31.51 6.68 7.77
N THR A 756 -32.84 6.53 7.71
CA THR A 756 -33.63 6.93 6.55
C THR A 756 -33.63 8.45 6.37
N VAL A 757 -33.48 8.92 5.14
CA VAL A 757 -33.61 10.35 4.80
C VAL A 757 -35.04 10.85 5.02
N THR A 758 -35.19 12.07 5.51
CA THR A 758 -36.51 12.70 5.72
C THR A 758 -37.14 13.24 4.43
N ASP A 759 -36.32 13.62 3.44
CA ASP A 759 -36.75 13.94 2.07
C ASP A 759 -35.84 13.23 1.06
N THR A 760 -36.46 12.77 -0.02
CA THR A 760 -35.84 11.99 -1.10
C THR A 760 -35.53 12.91 -2.26
N LEU A 761 -34.27 12.92 -2.69
CA LEU A 761 -33.85 13.61 -3.91
C LEU A 761 -34.39 12.82 -5.11
N ARG A 762 -34.86 13.55 -6.13
CA ARG A 762 -35.46 12.97 -7.32
C ARG A 762 -34.40 12.64 -8.37
N ALA A 763 -34.54 11.48 -9.04
CA ALA A 763 -33.71 11.13 -10.20
C ALA A 763 -34.26 11.78 -11.48
N GLY A 764 -33.85 13.01 -11.79
CA GLY A 764 -34.34 13.75 -12.96
C GLY A 764 -35.86 13.92 -12.94
N ASN A 765 -36.56 13.33 -13.91
CA ASN A 765 -38.03 13.38 -14.01
C ASN A 765 -38.75 12.20 -13.34
N ALA A 766 -38.04 11.29 -12.66
CA ALA A 766 -38.65 10.18 -11.93
C ALA A 766 -39.64 10.67 -10.84
N PRO A 767 -40.59 9.84 -10.38
CA PRO A 767 -41.28 10.08 -9.13
C PRO A 767 -40.29 10.23 -7.96
N LYS A 768 -40.64 11.01 -6.93
CA LYS A 768 -39.84 11.05 -5.69
C LYS A 768 -40.02 9.72 -4.96
N ALA A 769 -39.10 8.79 -5.18
CA ALA A 769 -39.11 7.47 -4.57
C ALA A 769 -37.66 7.00 -4.33
N LEU A 770 -37.50 6.19 -3.28
CA LEU A 770 -36.27 5.44 -3.03
C LEU A 770 -36.22 4.26 -4.01
N ARG A 771 -35.05 4.03 -4.61
CA ARG A 771 -34.90 2.99 -5.65
C ARG A 771 -33.83 1.97 -5.28
N HIS A 772 -33.88 0.80 -5.92
CA HIS A 772 -32.81 -0.19 -5.91
C HIS A 772 -32.03 -0.09 -7.24
N SER A 773 -31.27 1.01 -7.40
CA SER A 773 -30.67 1.43 -8.67
C SER A 773 -29.54 0.50 -9.12
N ILE A 774 -29.52 0.09 -10.40
CA ILE A 774 -28.44 -0.77 -10.92
C ILE A 774 -27.06 -0.10 -10.89
N GLY A 775 -27.00 1.23 -10.94
CA GLY A 775 -25.78 2.00 -10.72
C GLY A 775 -25.19 1.74 -9.35
N LEU A 776 -26.01 1.85 -8.28
CA LEU A 776 -25.56 1.58 -6.91
C LEU A 776 -25.25 0.10 -6.68
N ILE A 777 -26.02 -0.83 -7.28
CA ILE A 777 -25.68 -2.27 -7.26
C ILE A 777 -24.29 -2.49 -7.87
N GLY A 778 -24.01 -1.85 -9.00
CA GLY A 778 -22.74 -1.96 -9.70
C GLY A 778 -21.57 -1.43 -8.88
N THR A 779 -21.68 -0.20 -8.35
CA THR A 779 -20.60 0.40 -7.56
C THR A 779 -20.37 -0.34 -6.25
N SER A 780 -21.44 -0.83 -5.62
CA SER A 780 -21.35 -1.70 -4.44
C SER A 780 -20.68 -3.04 -4.74
N ALA A 781 -20.94 -3.62 -5.92
CA ALA A 781 -20.24 -4.82 -6.37
C ALA A 781 -18.77 -4.56 -6.69
N ALA A 782 -18.41 -3.38 -7.23
CA ALA A 782 -17.02 -3.02 -7.50
C ALA A 782 -16.15 -3.01 -6.23
N ALA A 783 -16.72 -2.60 -5.08
CA ALA A 783 -16.04 -2.67 -3.77
C ALA A 783 -15.61 -4.11 -3.39
N SER A 784 -16.20 -5.14 -3.99
CA SER A 784 -15.80 -6.54 -3.77
C SER A 784 -14.38 -6.86 -4.28
N LEU A 785 -13.78 -6.01 -5.12
CA LEU A 785 -12.36 -6.11 -5.46
C LEU A 785 -11.46 -5.94 -4.22
N VAL A 786 -11.96 -5.20 -3.23
CA VAL A 786 -11.26 -4.76 -2.03
C VAL A 786 -11.70 -5.53 -0.78
N SER A 787 -12.98 -5.93 -0.70
CA SER A 787 -13.52 -6.63 0.47
C SER A 787 -12.77 -7.93 0.81
N THR A 788 -12.70 -8.26 2.10
CA THR A 788 -12.01 -9.47 2.61
C THR A 788 -12.97 -10.58 3.04
N HIS A 789 -14.25 -10.27 3.30
CA HIS A 789 -15.29 -11.25 3.61
C HIS A 789 -15.94 -11.86 2.35
N VAL A 790 -16.61 -13.01 2.48
CA VAL A 790 -17.26 -13.67 1.32
C VAL A 790 -18.51 -12.97 0.79
N LYS A 791 -19.20 -12.13 1.57
CA LYS A 791 -20.43 -11.43 1.16
C LYS A 791 -20.25 -10.62 -0.13
N GLY A 792 -19.05 -10.09 -0.38
CA GLY A 792 -18.72 -9.38 -1.61
C GLY A 792 -18.98 -10.20 -2.88
N ARG A 793 -18.89 -11.54 -2.81
CA ARG A 793 -19.23 -12.42 -3.93
C ARG A 793 -20.73 -12.44 -4.23
N GLU A 794 -21.58 -12.27 -3.23
CA GLU A 794 -23.02 -12.16 -3.45
C GLU A 794 -23.36 -10.86 -4.17
N PHE A 795 -22.74 -9.73 -3.81
CA PHE A 795 -22.90 -8.47 -4.55
C PHE A 795 -22.49 -8.63 -6.02
N VAL A 796 -21.35 -9.26 -6.30
CA VAL A 796 -20.89 -9.53 -7.67
C VAL A 796 -21.84 -10.48 -8.41
N HIS A 797 -22.36 -11.51 -7.74
CA HIS A 797 -23.34 -12.43 -8.32
C HIS A 797 -24.66 -11.72 -8.65
N LYS A 798 -25.16 -10.87 -7.75
CA LYS A 798 -26.37 -10.07 -7.97
C LYS A 798 -26.17 -9.09 -9.12
N PHE A 799 -25.05 -8.37 -9.16
CA PHE A 799 -24.73 -7.48 -10.28
C PHE A 799 -24.57 -8.24 -11.60
N TRP A 800 -23.95 -9.42 -11.59
CA TRP A 800 -23.87 -10.28 -12.77
C TRP A 800 -25.26 -10.65 -13.28
N ASN A 801 -26.25 -10.89 -12.42
CA ASN A 801 -27.59 -11.28 -12.86
C ASN A 801 -28.55 -10.09 -13.07
N ALA A 802 -28.18 -8.91 -12.59
CA ALA A 802 -28.98 -7.69 -12.71
C ALA A 802 -29.23 -7.32 -14.19
N ARG A 803 -30.44 -6.83 -14.44
CA ARG A 803 -30.88 -6.33 -15.74
C ARG A 803 -31.06 -4.83 -15.66
N HIS A 804 -30.63 -4.13 -16.70
CA HIS A 804 -30.86 -2.69 -16.84
C HIS A 804 -32.18 -2.53 -17.57
N GLU A 805 -33.26 -2.48 -16.80
CA GLU A 805 -34.65 -2.41 -17.24
C GLU A 805 -35.34 -1.29 -16.45
N PRO A 806 -36.49 -0.76 -16.92
CA PRO A 806 -37.25 0.22 -16.15
C PRO A 806 -37.64 -0.32 -14.77
N ASP A 807 -37.68 0.55 -13.76
CA ASP A 807 -38.15 0.20 -12.42
C ASP A 807 -39.68 -0.03 -12.39
N ALA A 808 -40.21 -0.35 -11.20
CA ALA A 808 -41.64 -0.66 -11.03
C ALA A 808 -42.55 0.52 -11.41
N GLU A 809 -42.03 1.73 -11.30
CA GLU A 809 -42.66 3.00 -11.68
C GLU A 809 -42.44 3.36 -13.16
N GLY A 810 -41.71 2.53 -13.90
CA GLY A 810 -41.44 2.68 -15.33
C GLY A 810 -40.31 3.66 -15.65
N PHE A 811 -39.56 4.14 -14.65
CA PHE A 811 -38.41 5.00 -14.85
C PHE A 811 -37.18 4.19 -15.28
N PHE A 812 -36.45 4.71 -16.26
CA PHE A 812 -35.24 4.08 -16.80
C PHE A 812 -34.15 5.12 -16.96
N ASP A 813 -33.07 4.99 -16.21
CA ASP A 813 -31.91 5.86 -16.34
C ASP A 813 -30.88 5.25 -17.30
N ALA A 814 -30.92 5.70 -18.55
CA ALA A 814 -29.95 5.30 -19.57
C ALA A 814 -28.54 5.87 -19.32
N TYR A 815 -28.46 7.00 -18.62
CA TYR A 815 -27.27 7.83 -18.52
C TYR A 815 -26.46 7.46 -17.27
N TYR A 816 -26.98 7.75 -16.09
CA TYR A 816 -26.18 7.62 -14.87
C TYR A 816 -26.01 6.15 -14.50
N ASP A 817 -27.13 5.42 -14.33
CA ASP A 817 -27.10 3.96 -14.10
C ASP A 817 -26.36 3.22 -15.22
N GLY A 818 -26.53 3.63 -16.48
CA GLY A 818 -25.85 3.02 -17.63
C GLY A 818 -24.33 3.17 -17.60
N LEU A 819 -23.83 4.38 -17.34
CA LEU A 819 -22.39 4.67 -17.23
C LEU A 819 -21.78 4.02 -15.98
N LEU A 820 -22.43 4.11 -14.82
CA LEU A 820 -21.96 3.47 -13.59
C LEU A 820 -21.89 1.95 -13.74
N ARG A 821 -22.90 1.34 -14.37
CA ARG A 821 -22.91 -0.09 -14.70
C ARG A 821 -21.73 -0.47 -15.60
N LEU A 822 -21.41 0.34 -16.62
CA LEU A 822 -20.28 0.09 -17.51
C LEU A 822 -18.96 0.10 -16.72
N PHE A 823 -18.69 1.16 -15.93
CA PHE A 823 -17.46 1.26 -15.15
C PHE A 823 -17.34 0.14 -14.10
N ALA A 824 -18.40 -0.15 -13.34
CA ALA A 824 -18.43 -1.25 -12.38
C ALA A 824 -18.10 -2.60 -13.05
N PHE A 825 -18.61 -2.85 -14.26
CA PHE A 825 -18.29 -4.07 -14.99
C PHE A 825 -16.85 -4.08 -15.51
N MET A 826 -16.32 -2.93 -15.93
CA MET A 826 -14.90 -2.79 -16.30
C MET A 826 -13.97 -3.09 -15.11
N HIS A 827 -14.31 -2.61 -13.91
CA HIS A 827 -13.61 -2.95 -12.67
C HIS A 827 -13.58 -4.46 -12.45
N LEU A 828 -14.75 -5.08 -12.35
CA LEU A 828 -14.89 -6.49 -11.97
C LEU A 828 -14.37 -7.48 -13.02
N SER A 829 -14.29 -7.07 -14.28
CA SER A 829 -13.72 -7.86 -15.37
C SER A 829 -12.21 -7.67 -15.56
N GLY A 830 -11.58 -6.75 -14.84
CA GLY A 830 -10.16 -6.41 -15.01
C GLY A 830 -9.87 -5.70 -16.35
N ASN A 831 -10.85 -4.96 -16.89
CA ASN A 831 -10.75 -4.20 -18.14
C ASN A 831 -10.74 -2.68 -17.93
N TYR A 832 -10.80 -2.19 -16.69
CA TYR A 832 -10.44 -0.81 -16.36
C TYR A 832 -8.94 -0.74 -16.03
N ARG A 833 -8.12 -0.37 -17.03
CA ARG A 833 -6.67 -0.49 -16.94
C ARG A 833 -5.94 0.84 -16.99
N ILE A 834 -4.80 0.90 -16.34
CA ILE A 834 -3.79 1.93 -16.60
C ILE A 834 -3.30 1.73 -18.04
N ILE A 835 -3.21 2.82 -18.78
CA ILE A 835 -2.71 2.82 -20.16
C ILE A 835 -1.34 3.49 -20.13
N GLU A 836 -0.30 2.68 -20.21
CA GLU A 836 1.09 3.13 -20.22
C GLU A 836 1.52 3.59 -21.62
N PRO A 837 2.49 4.52 -21.74
CA PRO A 837 3.07 4.87 -23.02
C PRO A 837 3.61 3.61 -23.71
N ARG A 838 3.41 3.47 -25.02
CA ARG A 838 4.12 2.43 -25.77
C ARG A 838 5.62 2.70 -25.66
N ASN A 839 6.41 1.73 -25.22
CA ASN A 839 7.87 1.80 -25.30
C ASN A 839 8.23 2.13 -26.76
N GLN A 840 8.83 3.30 -26.98
CA GLN A 840 9.39 3.71 -28.27
C GLN A 840 10.67 2.94 -28.56
#